data_AF-A0A3N0YZE1-F1
#
_entry.id   AF-A0A3N0YZE1-F1
#
_cell.length_a   1.000
_cell.length_b   1.000
_cell.length_c   1.000
_cell.angle_alpha   90.00
_cell.angle_beta   90.00
_cell.angle_gamma   90.00
#
_symmetry.space_group_name_H-M   'P 1'
#
loop_
_entity.id
_entity.type
_entity.pdbx_description
1 polymer ?
#
loop_
_entity_poly.entity_id
_entity_poly.type
_entity_poly.pdbx_seq_one_letter_code
_entity_poly.pdbx_strand_id
1 'polypeptide(L)'
;MRDRTKELGNTSDASDEDETTALMNKPGSESSANEEKENEAFFKKVQDIREGFETIKKKVSELENKQKTVLGVPLPEDSMKKELQSLREEIKVMASQIQKKLKSIEPKKAEGEDKYIPINVRMRRTQHGVLSREFLELMGHCNTIQAQYRDRNVERIQRQLKITGNNVTDEELESMLESGQTDVFTQNILNDAKATRQALNEIESRHDEIIKLERSIKELHDMFQYLAMEVEAQGEMVDRIEENIKRSHNYVEKAVAETAAAVETSKKVRKVTVSPINLGMNDGTEEETVPVVMETSSYSQVVFNDVPPSYPPNTQVSCWYTLTGALQPNPRDWIGVFKVGWSSTQQYFNYVWVEPCLDNVGPEPLVQQVVFKESYLPKDDGEFYQFCYVDSNGYVKGASTPFCFQNPAETSLDCSLEKDLLVITTQEQAEKMEKEKEDYVKEIEHLKETNKILKTELDERLHEIRHLRSSLDDVKPKDNPETPLPDAQSFNFTEEVDVQSSRKDNEKLQIEIQELRMKKTIEDRSAENKALQTSMSEQGAQEKEQKKVQIQALLTQLTEARGLLRSEVQNCKEAYKRAEGAEQELKEVKKKLEEMTSKQAEGEKTNQIQELQAEVNKLRRELFDYQVASVAAMSDQQPNPQSPPASQEQTYPPDSHFYESIDDLTANPAEVEIRVCRHCQERFPGISEDELEQHEQSHKVCPFCTLVFDDWEQQTFEDHVYGHED
;
A
#
# COMPACT_ATOMS: atom_id res chain seq x y z
N MET A 1 3.68 14.85 27.89
CA MET A 1 4.54 15.21 29.06
C MET A 1 4.53 16.72 29.24
N ARG A 2 4.66 17.22 30.48
CA ARG A 2 4.77 18.67 30.75
C ARG A 2 6.21 19.16 30.54
N ASP A 3 6.36 20.43 30.18
CA ASP A 3 7.65 21.07 29.91
C ASP A 3 8.56 21.11 31.15
N ARG A 4 9.75 20.49 31.05
CA ARG A 4 10.81 20.47 32.07
C ARG A 4 12.08 21.22 31.64
N THR A 5 12.05 21.98 30.53
CA THR A 5 13.22 22.71 30.02
C THR A 5 13.85 23.68 31.04
N LYS A 6 13.05 24.18 32.00
CA LYS A 6 13.52 25.01 33.11
C LYS A 6 14.48 24.31 34.08
N GLU A 7 14.50 22.97 34.12
CA GLU A 7 15.44 22.19 34.94
C GLU A 7 16.84 22.11 34.30
N LEU A 8 16.98 22.48 33.03
CA LEU A 8 18.27 22.60 32.32
C LEU A 8 18.92 23.99 32.53
N GLY A 9 18.43 24.77 33.50
CA GLY A 9 18.88 26.12 33.82
C GLY A 9 20.24 26.17 34.52
N ASN A 10 21.30 26.04 33.72
CA ASN A 10 22.68 26.53 33.93
C ASN A 10 23.08 26.93 35.37
N THR A 11 23.64 25.99 36.14
CA THR A 11 24.40 26.31 37.36
C THR A 11 25.77 26.88 36.96
N SER A 12 25.83 28.20 36.79
CA SER A 12 27.03 28.93 36.38
C SER A 12 28.05 29.06 37.52
N ASP A 13 28.69 27.96 37.91
CA ASP A 13 29.83 27.93 38.84
C ASP A 13 30.67 26.63 38.65
N ALA A 14 31.16 26.41 37.42
CA ALA A 14 32.22 25.46 37.13
C ALA A 14 33.21 26.09 36.14
N SER A 15 34.49 26.11 36.51
CA SER A 15 35.56 26.86 35.84
C SER A 15 35.93 26.29 34.47
N ASP A 16 35.59 27.00 33.39
CA ASP A 16 36.02 26.69 32.02
C ASP A 16 37.49 27.10 31.75
N GLU A 17 38.45 26.32 32.25
CA GLU A 17 39.87 26.39 31.82
C GLU A 17 40.49 24.98 31.70
N ASP A 18 40.03 24.17 30.73
CA ASP A 18 40.83 23.18 29.95
C ASP A 18 39.94 22.19 29.16
N GLU A 19 39.32 22.59 28.04
CA GLU A 19 38.96 21.63 26.97
C GLU A 19 38.75 22.21 25.55
N THR A 20 39.58 23.18 25.12
CA THR A 20 39.59 23.63 23.72
C THR A 20 40.30 22.63 22.79
N THR A 21 39.79 21.40 22.70
CA THR A 21 40.14 20.43 21.66
C THR A 21 38.89 19.91 20.96
N ALA A 22 38.27 20.79 20.16
CA ALA A 22 37.19 20.42 19.26
C ALA A 22 37.70 19.42 18.19
N LEU A 23 37.68 18.13 18.50
CA LEU A 23 37.99 17.02 17.58
C LEU A 23 36.85 16.77 16.58
N MET A 24 36.29 17.84 16.03
CA MET A 24 35.40 17.83 14.86
C MET A 24 36.12 18.47 13.65
N ASN A 25 37.20 17.82 13.20
CA ASN A 25 37.64 17.99 11.82
C ASN A 25 36.53 17.45 10.90
N LYS A 26 35.60 18.32 10.45
CA LYS A 26 34.61 17.99 9.42
C LYS A 26 35.33 17.57 8.14
N PRO A 27 35.25 16.32 7.68
CA PRO A 27 35.69 15.95 6.34
C PRO A 27 34.53 16.23 5.36
N GLY A 28 34.72 17.17 4.42
CA GLY A 28 33.78 17.39 3.32
C GLY A 28 32.85 18.60 3.46
N SER A 29 33.39 19.83 3.48
CA SER A 29 32.59 21.06 3.50
C SER A 29 31.82 21.34 2.19
N GLU A 30 32.16 20.69 1.08
CA GLU A 30 31.54 20.95 -0.23
C GLU A 30 30.29 20.07 -0.48
N SER A 31 30.24 18.85 0.06
CA SER A 31 29.11 17.93 -0.16
C SER A 31 27.84 18.39 0.60
N SER A 32 28.00 18.84 1.86
CA SER A 32 26.88 19.32 2.70
C SER A 32 26.14 20.51 2.06
N ALA A 33 26.90 21.47 1.52
CA ALA A 33 26.33 22.69 0.94
C ALA A 33 25.51 22.40 -0.34
N ASN A 34 25.88 21.37 -1.10
CA ASN A 34 25.10 20.97 -2.28
C ASN A 34 23.82 20.21 -1.87
N GLU A 35 23.89 19.30 -0.89
CA GLU A 35 22.71 18.60 -0.37
C GLU A 35 21.69 19.55 0.28
N GLU A 36 22.15 20.54 1.06
CA GLU A 36 21.29 21.58 1.64
C GLU A 36 20.53 22.36 0.55
N LYS A 37 21.24 22.77 -0.51
CA LYS A 37 20.65 23.49 -1.65
C LYS A 37 19.67 22.63 -2.47
N GLU A 38 19.97 21.35 -2.65
CA GLU A 38 19.07 20.39 -3.31
C GLU A 38 17.83 20.08 -2.46
N ASN A 39 17.94 20.14 -1.14
CA ASN A 39 16.82 20.01 -0.21
C ASN A 39 15.97 21.29 -0.17
N GLU A 40 16.56 22.47 -0.12
CA GLU A 40 15.81 23.75 -0.22
C GLU A 40 15.02 23.84 -1.54
N ALA A 41 15.66 23.49 -2.66
CA ALA A 41 14.98 23.41 -3.97
C ALA A 41 13.83 22.39 -4.00
N PHE A 42 13.96 21.28 -3.26
CA PHE A 42 12.89 20.28 -3.11
C PHE A 42 11.73 20.81 -2.25
N PHE A 43 12.01 21.39 -1.09
CA PHE A 43 10.98 21.96 -0.22
C PHE A 43 10.23 23.10 -0.91
N LYS A 44 10.91 23.91 -1.73
CA LYS A 44 10.25 24.89 -2.58
C LYS A 44 9.26 24.25 -3.56
N LYS A 45 9.64 23.17 -4.24
CA LYS A 45 8.69 22.42 -5.11
C LYS A 45 7.50 21.85 -4.34
N VAL A 46 7.72 21.33 -3.13
CA VAL A 46 6.64 20.84 -2.24
C VAL A 46 5.67 21.97 -1.88
N GLN A 47 6.20 23.14 -1.52
CA GLN A 47 5.39 24.33 -1.24
C GLN A 47 4.62 24.80 -2.49
N ASP A 48 5.28 24.88 -3.64
CA ASP A 48 4.67 25.21 -4.95
C ASP A 48 3.58 24.21 -5.39
N ILE A 49 3.54 22.99 -4.83
CA ILE A 49 2.48 21.99 -5.05
C ILE A 49 1.30 22.27 -4.10
N ARG A 50 1.56 22.46 -2.80
CA ARG A 50 0.53 22.76 -1.78
C ARG A 50 -0.24 24.05 -2.09
N GLU A 51 0.46 25.10 -2.51
CA GLU A 51 -0.19 26.35 -2.97
C GLU A 51 -1.05 26.11 -4.23
N GLY A 52 -0.65 25.15 -5.07
CA GLY A 52 -1.46 24.68 -6.19
C GLY A 52 -2.74 23.97 -5.74
N PHE A 53 -2.68 23.12 -4.72
CA PHE A 53 -3.86 22.47 -4.14
C PHE A 53 -4.86 23.49 -3.59
N GLU A 54 -4.41 24.46 -2.80
CA GLU A 54 -5.29 25.52 -2.27
C GLU A 54 -5.92 26.37 -3.38
N THR A 55 -5.17 26.63 -4.46
CA THR A 55 -5.70 27.35 -5.63
C THR A 55 -6.78 26.52 -6.35
N ILE A 56 -6.58 25.20 -6.50
CA ILE A 56 -7.59 24.30 -7.08
C ILE A 56 -8.81 24.17 -6.15
N LYS A 57 -8.62 23.98 -4.83
CA LYS A 57 -9.71 23.92 -3.83
C LYS A 57 -10.63 25.14 -3.99
N LYS A 58 -10.06 26.35 -4.02
CA LYS A 58 -10.80 27.60 -4.26
C LYS A 58 -11.53 27.60 -5.61
N LYS A 59 -10.87 27.16 -6.69
CA LYS A 59 -11.45 27.15 -8.05
C LYS A 59 -12.59 26.13 -8.20
N VAL A 60 -12.50 24.99 -7.51
CA VAL A 60 -13.57 24.00 -7.41
C VAL A 60 -14.77 24.59 -6.64
N SER A 61 -14.54 25.34 -5.56
CA SER A 61 -15.62 26.08 -4.87
C SER A 61 -16.24 27.19 -5.73
N GLU A 62 -15.45 27.91 -6.54
CA GLU A 62 -15.96 28.87 -7.53
C GLU A 62 -16.84 28.17 -8.58
N LEU A 63 -16.40 27.02 -9.10
CA LEU A 63 -17.14 26.20 -10.06
C LEU A 63 -18.48 25.73 -9.48
N GLU A 64 -18.50 25.19 -8.26
CA GLU A 64 -19.70 24.67 -7.59
C GLU A 64 -20.75 25.78 -7.37
N ASN A 65 -20.32 26.99 -6.99
CA ASN A 65 -21.21 28.14 -6.82
C ASN A 65 -21.77 28.66 -8.15
N LYS A 66 -20.98 28.64 -9.23
CA LYS A 66 -21.47 28.96 -10.58
C LYS A 66 -22.44 27.89 -11.10
N GLN A 67 -22.18 26.61 -10.84
CA GLN A 67 -23.08 25.50 -11.15
C GLN A 67 -24.44 25.66 -10.44
N LYS A 68 -24.46 25.98 -9.14
CA LYS A 68 -25.68 26.30 -8.37
C LYS A 68 -26.47 27.45 -9.02
N THR A 69 -25.78 28.51 -9.45
CA THR A 69 -26.39 29.67 -10.13
C THR A 69 -27.01 29.27 -11.47
N VAL A 70 -26.29 28.48 -12.29
CA VAL A 70 -26.74 28.01 -13.61
C VAL A 70 -27.90 27.02 -13.53
N LEU A 71 -28.03 26.25 -12.43
CA LEU A 71 -29.22 25.42 -12.15
C LEU A 71 -30.42 26.22 -11.65
N GLY A 72 -30.24 27.47 -11.21
CA GLY A 72 -31.31 28.35 -10.75
C GLY A 72 -32.13 28.98 -11.89
N VAL A 73 -31.53 29.11 -13.08
CA VAL A 73 -32.16 29.75 -14.26
C VAL A 73 -32.58 28.67 -15.28
N PRO A 74 -33.83 28.67 -15.80
CA PRO A 74 -34.27 27.71 -16.82
C PRO A 74 -33.35 27.65 -18.04
N LEU A 75 -33.13 28.81 -18.69
CA LEU A 75 -32.24 29.00 -19.84
C LEU A 75 -31.05 29.91 -19.43
N PRO A 76 -29.87 29.34 -19.14
CA PRO A 76 -28.69 30.12 -18.76
C PRO A 76 -28.14 30.93 -19.93
N GLU A 77 -27.66 32.15 -19.64
CA GLU A 77 -26.96 32.97 -20.63
C GLU A 77 -25.62 32.37 -21.05
N ASP A 78 -25.19 32.65 -22.28
CA ASP A 78 -23.91 32.19 -22.81
C ASP A 78 -22.69 32.74 -22.04
N SER A 79 -22.86 33.86 -21.34
CA SER A 79 -21.89 34.40 -20.37
C SER A 79 -21.60 33.38 -19.27
N MET A 80 -22.63 32.91 -18.57
CA MET A 80 -22.54 31.94 -17.48
C MET A 80 -22.01 30.58 -17.97
N LYS A 81 -22.43 30.15 -19.18
CA LYS A 81 -21.90 28.93 -19.81
C LYS A 81 -20.40 29.03 -20.07
N LYS A 82 -19.92 30.16 -20.60
CA LYS A 82 -18.49 30.40 -20.86
C LYS A 82 -17.68 30.45 -19.57
N GLU A 83 -18.19 31.07 -18.51
CA GLU A 83 -17.54 31.08 -17.19
C GLU A 83 -17.35 29.65 -16.62
N LEU A 84 -18.37 28.79 -16.73
CA LEU A 84 -18.27 27.38 -16.32
C LEU A 84 -17.19 26.62 -17.11
N GLN A 85 -17.07 26.85 -18.42
CA GLN A 85 -16.02 26.22 -19.23
C GLN A 85 -14.63 26.77 -18.92
N SER A 86 -14.50 28.08 -18.66
CA SER A 86 -13.23 28.69 -18.21
C SER A 86 -12.75 28.06 -16.91
N LEU A 87 -13.63 27.94 -15.91
CA LEU A 87 -13.28 27.34 -14.61
C LEU A 87 -12.86 25.86 -14.74
N ARG A 88 -13.50 25.07 -15.61
CA ARG A 88 -13.08 23.68 -15.88
C ARG A 88 -11.69 23.60 -16.50
N GLU A 89 -11.43 24.40 -17.54
CA GLU A 89 -10.13 24.40 -18.21
C GLU A 89 -9.02 24.95 -17.28
N GLU A 90 -9.31 25.97 -16.47
CA GLU A 90 -8.40 26.45 -15.41
C GLU A 90 -8.05 25.34 -14.41
N ILE A 91 -9.05 24.61 -13.88
CA ILE A 91 -8.86 23.48 -12.96
C ILE A 91 -8.01 22.39 -13.62
N LYS A 92 -8.34 21.99 -14.85
CA LYS A 92 -7.62 20.98 -15.63
C LYS A 92 -6.17 21.38 -15.91
N VAL A 93 -5.92 22.62 -16.30
CA VAL A 93 -4.56 23.14 -16.57
C VAL A 93 -3.74 23.15 -15.28
N MET A 94 -4.30 23.61 -14.15
CA MET A 94 -3.60 23.57 -12.87
C MET A 94 -3.35 22.14 -12.38
N ALA A 95 -4.34 21.25 -12.45
CA ALA A 95 -4.19 19.84 -12.08
C ALA A 95 -3.09 19.17 -12.93
N SER A 96 -3.06 19.43 -14.25
CA SER A 96 -2.00 18.97 -15.15
C SER A 96 -0.61 19.54 -14.81
N GLN A 97 -0.53 20.78 -14.32
CA GLN A 97 0.72 21.37 -13.85
C GLN A 97 1.19 20.75 -12.52
N ILE A 98 0.27 20.48 -11.59
CA ILE A 98 0.58 19.83 -10.32
C ILE A 98 1.01 18.38 -10.53
N GLN A 99 0.33 17.61 -11.39
CA GLN A 99 0.76 16.26 -11.78
C GLN A 99 2.19 16.26 -12.33
N LYS A 100 2.57 17.26 -13.15
CA LYS A 100 3.95 17.42 -13.64
C LYS A 100 4.94 17.79 -12.53
N LYS A 101 4.54 18.61 -11.56
CA LYS A 101 5.36 18.95 -10.39
C LYS A 101 5.58 17.73 -9.48
N LEU A 102 4.53 16.95 -9.19
CA LEU A 102 4.57 15.68 -8.45
C LEU A 102 5.55 14.69 -9.09
N LYS A 103 5.38 14.40 -10.40
CA LYS A 103 6.35 13.62 -11.19
C LYS A 103 7.79 14.13 -11.08
N SER A 104 8.00 15.44 -10.96
CA SER A 104 9.34 16.03 -10.83
C SER A 104 9.98 15.93 -9.43
N ILE A 105 9.21 15.47 -8.43
CA ILE A 105 9.65 15.18 -7.06
C ILE A 105 9.58 13.69 -6.71
N GLU A 106 9.22 12.84 -7.68
CA GLU A 106 9.17 11.38 -7.55
C GLU A 106 10.55 10.83 -7.12
N PRO A 107 10.60 9.97 -6.06
CA PRO A 107 11.83 9.30 -5.68
C PRO A 107 12.18 8.22 -6.72
N LYS A 108 13.39 8.28 -7.28
CA LYS A 108 13.89 7.21 -8.15
C LYS A 108 13.86 5.87 -7.41
N LYS A 109 13.40 4.80 -8.07
CA LYS A 109 13.47 3.44 -7.55
C LYS A 109 14.92 3.11 -7.19
N ALA A 110 15.15 2.61 -5.98
CA ALA A 110 16.47 2.16 -5.55
C ALA A 110 16.68 0.73 -6.05
N GLU A 111 17.74 0.51 -6.83
CA GLU A 111 18.16 -0.83 -7.24
C GLU A 111 18.91 -1.50 -6.07
N GLY A 112 18.29 -2.53 -5.50
CA GLY A 112 18.82 -3.31 -4.36
C GLY A 112 18.04 -3.07 -3.06
N GLU A 113 17.22 -4.04 -2.66
CA GLU A 113 16.31 -3.94 -1.51
C GLU A 113 17.04 -3.93 -0.14
N ASP A 114 18.27 -4.45 -0.08
CA ASP A 114 19.10 -4.53 1.13
C ASP A 114 19.93 -3.27 1.46
N LYS A 115 19.85 -2.19 0.67
CA LYS A 115 20.69 -1.00 0.86
C LYS A 115 20.04 0.06 1.75
N TYR A 116 20.80 0.52 2.75
CA TYR A 116 20.45 1.67 3.60
C TYR A 116 19.88 2.83 2.78
N ILE A 117 18.64 3.24 3.08
CA ILE A 117 17.95 4.34 2.39
C ILE A 117 18.27 5.67 3.09
N PRO A 118 18.98 6.62 2.44
CA PRO A 118 19.34 7.90 3.05
C PRO A 118 18.13 8.70 3.52
N ILE A 119 18.31 9.52 4.56
CA ILE A 119 17.26 10.39 5.12
C ILE A 119 16.63 11.26 4.03
N ASN A 120 17.45 11.86 3.15
CA ASN A 120 16.97 12.68 2.02
C ASN A 120 16.03 11.89 1.08
N VAL A 121 16.31 10.60 0.82
CA VAL A 121 15.46 9.76 -0.05
C VAL A 121 14.16 9.38 0.64
N ARG A 122 14.22 9.03 1.94
CA ARG A 122 13.03 8.70 2.74
C ARG A 122 12.11 9.91 2.89
N MET A 123 12.65 11.06 3.25
CA MET A 123 11.93 12.35 3.31
C MET A 123 11.22 12.66 1.99
N ARG A 124 11.92 12.51 0.85
CA ARG A 124 11.35 12.78 -0.49
C ARG A 124 10.22 11.79 -0.82
N ARG A 125 10.38 10.51 -0.50
CA ARG A 125 9.34 9.47 -0.67
C ARG A 125 8.10 9.73 0.19
N THR A 126 8.28 10.08 1.47
CA THR A 126 7.15 10.43 2.35
C THR A 126 6.41 11.69 1.86
N GLN A 127 7.13 12.75 1.50
CA GLN A 127 6.49 13.97 0.98
C GLN A 127 5.76 13.71 -0.34
N HIS A 128 6.35 12.93 -1.27
CA HIS A 128 5.66 12.53 -2.50
C HIS A 128 4.36 11.77 -2.19
N GLY A 129 4.42 10.70 -1.38
CA GLY A 129 3.26 9.88 -1.05
C GLY A 129 2.12 10.65 -0.35
N VAL A 130 2.46 11.59 0.55
CA VAL A 130 1.46 12.47 1.18
C VAL A 130 0.81 13.40 0.13
N LEU A 131 1.60 14.06 -0.71
CA LEU A 131 1.07 15.00 -1.70
C LEU A 131 0.27 14.28 -2.82
N SER A 132 0.68 13.09 -3.25
CA SER A 132 -0.08 12.31 -4.25
C SER A 132 -1.45 11.87 -3.72
N ARG A 133 -1.57 11.54 -2.42
CA ARG A 133 -2.86 11.22 -1.79
C ARG A 133 -3.74 12.46 -1.62
N GLU A 134 -3.21 13.56 -1.10
CA GLU A 134 -3.96 14.84 -1.02
C GLU A 134 -4.45 15.28 -2.42
N PHE A 135 -3.65 15.06 -3.47
CA PHE A 135 -4.07 15.36 -4.83
C PHE A 135 -5.20 14.44 -5.31
N LEU A 136 -5.12 13.14 -5.02
CA LEU A 136 -6.16 12.17 -5.39
C LEU A 136 -7.48 12.46 -4.67
N GLU A 137 -7.44 12.81 -3.38
CA GLU A 137 -8.60 13.27 -2.59
C GLU A 137 -9.22 14.55 -3.17
N LEU A 138 -8.39 15.57 -3.44
CA LEU A 138 -8.83 16.84 -4.02
C LEU A 138 -9.50 16.67 -5.38
N MET A 139 -8.89 15.87 -6.26
CA MET A 139 -9.48 15.59 -7.56
C MET A 139 -10.75 14.73 -7.41
N GLY A 140 -10.77 13.79 -6.45
CA GLY A 140 -11.95 12.99 -6.10
C GLY A 140 -13.13 13.86 -5.68
N HIS A 141 -12.89 14.87 -4.84
CA HIS A 141 -13.89 15.87 -4.45
C HIS A 141 -14.40 16.69 -5.65
N CYS A 142 -13.50 17.14 -6.54
CA CYS A 142 -13.87 17.81 -7.79
C CYS A 142 -14.76 16.92 -8.68
N ASN A 143 -14.42 15.64 -8.82
CA ASN A 143 -15.22 14.67 -9.57
C ASN A 143 -16.61 14.46 -8.96
N THR A 144 -16.71 14.35 -7.63
CA THR A 144 -17.98 14.25 -6.90
C THR A 144 -18.88 15.47 -7.15
N ILE A 145 -18.32 16.69 -7.13
CA ILE A 145 -19.07 17.92 -7.47
C ILE A 145 -19.56 17.89 -8.93
N GLN A 146 -18.73 17.43 -9.87
CA GLN A 146 -19.14 17.29 -11.27
C GLN A 146 -20.24 16.23 -11.45
N ALA A 147 -20.14 15.06 -10.80
CA ALA A 147 -21.17 14.04 -10.83
C ALA A 147 -22.51 14.57 -10.28
N GLN A 148 -22.53 15.18 -9.09
CA GLN A 148 -23.74 15.81 -8.54
C GLN A 148 -24.34 16.89 -9.44
N TYR A 149 -23.51 17.62 -10.19
CA TYR A 149 -24.00 18.57 -11.19
C TYR A 149 -24.61 17.86 -12.40
N ARG A 150 -24.07 16.72 -12.85
CA ARG A 150 -24.67 15.87 -13.90
C ARG A 150 -26.08 15.46 -13.49
N ASP A 151 -26.21 14.84 -12.32
CA ASP A 151 -27.46 14.28 -11.81
C ASP A 151 -28.55 15.36 -11.71
N ARG A 152 -28.21 16.54 -11.21
CA ARG A 152 -29.15 17.69 -11.16
C ARG A 152 -29.56 18.20 -12.54
N ASN A 153 -28.74 18.07 -13.58
CA ASN A 153 -29.15 18.39 -14.95
C ASN A 153 -30.04 17.27 -15.54
N VAL A 154 -29.78 16.00 -15.24
CA VAL A 154 -30.66 14.87 -15.60
C VAL A 154 -32.04 15.03 -14.93
N GLU A 155 -32.12 15.31 -13.63
CA GLU A 155 -33.37 15.63 -12.92
C GLU A 155 -34.15 16.78 -13.58
N ARG A 156 -33.45 17.82 -14.06
CA ARG A 156 -34.07 18.95 -14.77
C ARG A 156 -34.68 18.49 -16.09
N ILE A 157 -33.97 17.70 -16.88
CA ILE A 157 -34.46 17.13 -18.15
C ILE A 157 -35.69 16.25 -17.88
N GLN A 158 -35.64 15.35 -16.89
CA GLN A 158 -36.78 14.52 -16.49
C GLN A 158 -38.02 15.34 -16.11
N ARG A 159 -37.85 16.42 -15.34
CA ARG A 159 -38.94 17.31 -14.97
C ARG A 159 -39.54 18.01 -16.20
N GLN A 160 -38.73 18.45 -17.15
CA GLN A 160 -39.23 19.05 -18.39
C GLN A 160 -39.98 18.03 -19.25
N LEU A 161 -39.52 16.78 -19.36
CA LEU A 161 -40.23 15.70 -20.07
C LEU A 161 -41.60 15.39 -19.46
N LYS A 162 -41.67 15.33 -18.12
CA LYS A 162 -42.93 15.15 -17.39
C LYS A 162 -43.90 16.34 -17.61
N ILE A 163 -43.39 17.55 -17.81
CA ILE A 163 -44.19 18.75 -18.16
C ILE A 163 -44.68 18.71 -19.62
N THR A 164 -43.88 18.19 -20.56
CA THR A 164 -44.30 18.06 -21.98
C THR A 164 -45.26 16.90 -22.23
N GLY A 165 -45.47 16.03 -21.23
CA GLY A 165 -46.41 14.90 -21.27
C GLY A 165 -45.77 13.56 -21.65
N ASN A 166 -44.44 13.51 -21.82
CA ASN A 166 -43.70 12.28 -22.10
C ASN A 166 -43.20 11.66 -20.79
N ASN A 167 -43.80 10.54 -20.37
CA ASN A 167 -43.25 9.71 -19.30
C ASN A 167 -42.18 8.80 -19.89
N VAL A 168 -40.91 9.14 -19.64
CA VAL A 168 -39.71 8.35 -19.99
C VAL A 168 -39.16 7.76 -18.68
N THR A 169 -38.71 6.50 -18.67
CA THR A 169 -38.06 5.93 -17.47
C THR A 169 -36.64 6.48 -17.28
N ASP A 170 -36.05 6.23 -16.11
CA ASP A 170 -34.68 6.69 -15.83
C ASP A 170 -33.67 5.99 -16.77
N GLU A 171 -33.87 4.70 -17.04
CA GLU A 171 -33.04 3.91 -17.96
C GLU A 171 -33.21 4.31 -19.44
N GLU A 172 -34.44 4.60 -19.85
CA GLU A 172 -34.73 5.10 -21.21
C GLU A 172 -34.07 6.48 -21.42
N LEU A 173 -34.16 7.38 -20.42
CA LEU A 173 -33.52 8.69 -20.52
C LEU A 173 -32.01 8.57 -20.55
N GLU A 174 -31.40 7.74 -19.70
CA GLU A 174 -29.95 7.54 -19.69
C GLU A 174 -29.47 7.00 -21.06
N SER A 175 -30.20 6.03 -21.64
CA SER A 175 -29.91 5.53 -22.99
C SER A 175 -30.07 6.61 -24.09
N MET A 176 -31.01 7.54 -23.94
CA MET A 176 -31.17 8.69 -24.84
C MET A 176 -30.01 9.70 -24.71
N LEU A 177 -29.47 9.90 -23.50
CA LEU A 177 -28.29 10.72 -23.26
C LEU A 177 -27.01 10.04 -23.83
N GLU A 178 -26.82 8.74 -23.59
CA GLU A 178 -25.69 7.97 -24.11
C GLU A 178 -25.65 7.88 -25.65
N SER A 179 -26.82 7.68 -26.27
CA SER A 179 -26.93 7.60 -27.74
C SER A 179 -26.85 8.96 -28.45
N GLY A 180 -27.01 10.06 -27.70
CA GLY A 180 -27.02 11.42 -28.25
C GLY A 180 -28.21 11.73 -29.17
N GLN A 181 -29.23 10.87 -29.25
CA GLN A 181 -30.39 11.05 -30.12
C GLN A 181 -31.37 12.08 -29.52
N THR A 182 -31.13 13.36 -29.81
CA THR A 182 -32.02 14.45 -29.43
C THR A 182 -33.36 14.45 -30.18
N ASP A 183 -33.47 13.72 -31.30
CA ASP A 183 -34.70 13.64 -32.10
C ASP A 183 -35.89 13.03 -31.34
N VAL A 184 -35.65 12.18 -30.34
CA VAL A 184 -36.74 11.62 -29.51
C VAL A 184 -37.43 12.73 -28.70
N PHE A 185 -36.72 13.81 -28.38
CA PHE A 185 -37.30 15.00 -27.75
C PHE A 185 -38.18 15.82 -28.72
N THR A 186 -37.91 15.80 -30.03
CA THR A 186 -38.66 16.58 -31.03
C THR A 186 -39.87 15.83 -31.59
N GLN A 187 -39.81 14.50 -31.71
CA GLN A 187 -40.75 13.69 -32.50
C GLN A 187 -42.20 13.60 -31.96
N ASN A 188 -42.43 13.74 -30.65
CA ASN A 188 -43.77 13.64 -30.04
C ASN A 188 -44.36 14.98 -29.55
N ILE A 189 -43.68 16.10 -29.74
CA ILE A 189 -44.13 17.41 -29.24
C ILE A 189 -45.11 18.06 -30.24
N LEU A 190 -46.40 17.98 -29.93
CA LEU A 190 -47.47 18.67 -30.65
C LEU A 190 -47.20 20.19 -30.69
N ASN A 191 -47.27 20.76 -31.90
CA ASN A 191 -46.54 21.96 -32.30
C ASN A 191 -46.93 23.30 -31.63
N ASP A 192 -47.96 23.38 -30.79
CA ASP A 192 -48.71 24.64 -30.56
C ASP A 192 -48.84 25.15 -29.12
N ALA A 193 -47.86 24.86 -28.25
CA ALA A 193 -47.66 25.63 -27.02
C ALA A 193 -46.25 26.22 -26.93
N LYS A 194 -46.19 27.53 -26.62
CA LYS A 194 -44.93 28.26 -26.35
C LYS A 194 -44.12 27.60 -25.22
N ALA A 195 -44.81 27.00 -24.26
CA ALA A 195 -44.21 26.24 -23.16
C ALA A 195 -43.41 25.02 -23.65
N THR A 196 -43.91 24.24 -24.60
CA THR A 196 -43.22 23.04 -25.10
C THR A 196 -41.95 23.38 -25.88
N ARG A 197 -41.95 24.47 -26.66
CA ARG A 197 -40.72 24.97 -27.30
C ARG A 197 -39.69 25.46 -26.28
N GLN A 198 -40.14 26.11 -25.21
CA GLN A 198 -39.25 26.54 -24.13
C GLN A 198 -38.66 25.36 -23.35
N ALA A 199 -39.45 24.33 -23.05
CA ALA A 199 -38.99 23.10 -22.42
C ALA A 199 -37.97 22.35 -23.30
N LEU A 200 -38.19 22.30 -24.62
CA LEU A 200 -37.25 21.69 -25.58
C LEU A 200 -35.90 22.43 -25.59
N ASN A 201 -35.91 23.76 -25.71
CA ASN A 201 -34.68 24.57 -25.65
C ASN A 201 -33.93 24.41 -24.32
N GLU A 202 -34.66 24.20 -23.21
CA GLU A 202 -34.06 23.90 -21.91
C GLU A 202 -33.43 22.50 -21.91
N ILE A 203 -34.13 21.46 -22.37
CA ILE A 203 -33.60 20.09 -22.49
C ILE A 203 -32.33 20.08 -23.34
N GLU A 204 -32.36 20.68 -24.53
CA GLU A 204 -31.21 20.80 -25.43
C GLU A 204 -30.04 21.50 -24.72
N SER A 205 -30.26 22.68 -24.14
CA SER A 205 -29.22 23.44 -23.43
C SER A 205 -28.67 22.73 -22.18
N ARG A 206 -29.37 21.75 -21.61
CA ARG A 206 -28.94 20.94 -20.46
C ARG A 206 -28.16 19.71 -20.91
N HIS A 207 -28.61 19.05 -21.97
CA HIS A 207 -27.90 17.95 -22.63
C HIS A 207 -26.51 18.40 -23.13
N ASP A 208 -26.47 19.56 -23.79
CA ASP A 208 -25.24 20.22 -24.26
C ASP A 208 -24.23 20.48 -23.13
N GLU A 209 -24.72 20.69 -21.91
CA GLU A 209 -23.94 20.95 -20.72
C GLU A 209 -23.47 19.64 -20.06
N ILE A 210 -24.30 18.58 -20.07
CA ILE A 210 -23.92 17.20 -19.68
C ILE A 210 -22.78 16.69 -20.57
N ILE A 211 -22.85 16.83 -21.90
CA ILE A 211 -21.78 16.40 -22.82
C ILE A 211 -20.43 17.08 -22.49
N LYS A 212 -20.45 18.39 -22.19
CA LYS A 212 -19.24 19.15 -21.82
C LYS A 212 -18.71 18.75 -20.45
N LEU A 213 -19.59 18.34 -19.54
CA LEU A 213 -19.26 17.86 -18.20
C LEU A 213 -18.62 16.47 -18.25
N GLU A 214 -19.24 15.53 -18.96
CA GLU A 214 -18.70 14.17 -19.14
C GLU A 214 -17.35 14.15 -19.84
N ARG A 215 -17.12 15.06 -20.80
CA ARG A 215 -15.79 15.26 -21.38
C ARG A 215 -14.78 15.70 -20.32
N SER A 216 -15.14 16.66 -19.47
CA SER A 216 -14.27 17.09 -18.36
C SER A 216 -14.01 15.97 -17.36
N ILE A 217 -15.01 15.15 -17.03
CA ILE A 217 -14.86 13.98 -16.13
C ILE A 217 -13.89 12.95 -16.76
N LYS A 218 -14.06 12.63 -18.04
CA LYS A 218 -13.17 11.71 -18.77
C LYS A 218 -11.72 12.23 -18.84
N GLU A 219 -11.52 13.53 -19.09
CA GLU A 219 -10.19 14.16 -19.07
C GLU A 219 -9.54 14.16 -17.67
N LEU A 220 -10.32 14.10 -16.59
CA LEU A 220 -9.80 13.89 -15.23
C LEU A 220 -9.53 12.42 -14.92
N HIS A 221 -10.27 11.48 -15.52
CA HIS A 221 -10.10 10.03 -15.31
C HIS A 221 -8.68 9.54 -15.64
N ASP A 222 -8.11 9.98 -16.76
CA ASP A 222 -6.73 9.65 -17.16
C ASP A 222 -5.70 10.08 -16.10
N MET A 223 -5.99 11.15 -15.35
CA MET A 223 -5.14 11.64 -14.26
C MET A 223 -5.27 10.79 -13.01
N PHE A 224 -6.48 10.33 -12.67
CA PHE A 224 -6.71 9.40 -11.57
C PHE A 224 -6.05 8.05 -11.80
N GLN A 225 -6.18 7.48 -13.01
CA GLN A 225 -5.62 6.16 -13.31
C GLN A 225 -4.09 6.15 -13.14
N TYR A 226 -3.43 7.26 -13.51
CA TYR A 226 -2.01 7.47 -13.26
C TYR A 226 -1.68 7.49 -11.75
N LEU A 227 -2.41 8.28 -10.95
CA LEU A 227 -2.13 8.45 -9.52
C LEU A 227 -2.46 7.20 -8.70
N ALA A 228 -3.53 6.47 -9.05
CA ALA A 228 -3.89 5.22 -8.40
C ALA A 228 -2.76 4.19 -8.52
N MET A 229 -2.19 4.03 -9.72
CA MET A 229 -1.04 3.16 -9.97
C MET A 229 0.22 3.62 -9.20
N GLU A 230 0.45 4.93 -9.04
CA GLU A 230 1.55 5.43 -8.21
C GLU A 230 1.38 5.11 -6.72
N VAL A 231 0.18 5.31 -6.17
CA VAL A 231 -0.11 5.08 -4.74
C VAL A 231 -0.02 3.58 -4.42
N GLU A 232 -0.57 2.73 -5.28
CA GLU A 232 -0.47 1.27 -5.19
C GLU A 232 1.00 0.80 -5.24
N ALA A 233 1.79 1.31 -6.20
CA ALA A 233 3.21 0.98 -6.32
C ALA A 233 4.10 1.55 -5.20
N GLN A 234 3.63 2.55 -4.46
CA GLN A 234 4.36 3.10 -3.29
C GLN A 234 4.03 2.36 -1.98
N GLY A 235 2.86 1.70 -1.94
CA GLY A 235 2.38 0.85 -0.85
C GLY A 235 1.82 1.61 0.36
N GLU A 236 1.07 0.91 1.21
CA GLU A 236 0.43 1.40 2.44
C GLU A 236 1.43 1.88 3.54
N MET A 237 2.72 1.80 3.26
CA MET A 237 3.84 2.06 4.18
C MET A 237 4.15 3.55 4.44
N VAL A 238 3.28 4.48 4.07
CA VAL A 238 3.48 5.91 4.35
C VAL A 238 3.02 6.28 5.76
N ASP A 239 1.97 5.63 6.29
CA ASP A 239 1.32 6.06 7.55
C ASP A 239 1.76 5.29 8.79
N ARG A 240 2.40 4.12 8.63
CA ARG A 240 3.03 3.40 9.75
C ARG A 240 4.31 4.11 10.19
N ILE A 241 4.15 5.13 11.02
CA ILE A 241 5.25 5.89 11.67
C ILE A 241 6.27 4.92 12.29
N GLU A 242 5.79 3.87 12.96
CA GLU A 242 6.65 2.82 13.55
C GLU A 242 7.56 2.13 12.52
N GLU A 243 7.06 1.83 11.32
CA GLU A 243 7.83 1.16 10.27
C GLU A 243 8.86 2.11 9.62
N ASN A 244 8.48 3.38 9.43
CA ASN A 244 9.40 4.43 8.99
C ASN A 244 10.50 4.71 10.04
N ILE A 245 10.20 4.57 11.33
CA ILE A 245 11.18 4.61 12.42
C ILE A 245 12.07 3.35 12.42
N LYS A 246 11.51 2.13 12.30
CA LYS A 246 12.28 0.87 12.21
C LYS A 246 13.33 0.92 11.10
N ARG A 247 12.97 1.44 9.91
CA ARG A 247 13.90 1.65 8.78
C ARG A 247 14.99 2.72 9.03
N SER A 248 14.89 3.50 10.10
CA SER A 248 15.94 4.43 10.53
C SER A 248 17.06 3.73 11.33
N HIS A 249 16.76 2.60 11.98
CA HIS A 249 17.66 1.91 12.91
C HIS A 249 19.00 1.52 12.26
N ASN A 250 18.94 1.02 11.02
CA ASN A 250 20.07 0.52 10.24
C ASN A 250 21.22 1.55 10.09
N TYR A 251 20.95 2.85 10.21
CA TYR A 251 22.00 3.88 10.18
C TYR A 251 22.84 3.88 11.47
N VAL A 252 22.19 3.72 12.62
CA VAL A 252 22.86 3.75 13.93
C VAL A 252 23.74 2.51 14.09
N GLU A 253 23.25 1.33 13.70
CA GLU A 253 24.03 0.09 13.71
C GLU A 253 25.26 0.19 12.79
N LYS A 254 25.11 0.72 11.58
CA LYS A 254 26.23 0.93 10.65
C LYS A 254 27.23 1.96 11.19
N ALA A 255 26.77 3.04 11.81
CA ALA A 255 27.65 4.03 12.44
C ALA A 255 28.40 3.44 13.65
N VAL A 256 27.77 2.57 14.45
CA VAL A 256 28.44 1.82 15.53
C VAL A 256 29.50 0.87 14.97
N ALA A 257 29.21 0.15 13.88
CA ALA A 257 30.18 -0.72 13.22
C ALA A 257 31.37 0.05 12.62
N GLU A 258 31.12 1.16 11.91
CA GLU A 258 32.15 2.02 11.32
C GLU A 258 33.02 2.70 12.38
N THR A 259 32.43 3.18 13.48
CA THR A 259 33.19 3.76 14.59
C THR A 259 34.02 2.71 15.34
N ALA A 260 33.52 1.49 15.52
CA ALA A 260 34.31 0.37 16.06
C ALA A 260 35.52 0.04 15.15
N ALA A 261 35.33 -0.02 13.84
CA ALA A 261 36.41 -0.24 12.87
C ALA A 261 37.42 0.93 12.84
N ALA A 262 36.97 2.17 12.99
CA ALA A 262 37.82 3.35 13.11
C ALA A 262 38.67 3.32 14.41
N VAL A 263 38.10 2.86 15.53
CA VAL A 263 38.83 2.66 16.78
C VAL A 263 39.88 1.55 16.65
N GLU A 264 39.57 0.45 15.94
CA GLU A 264 40.57 -0.59 15.65
C GLU A 264 41.72 -0.09 14.78
N THR A 265 41.42 0.63 13.69
CA THR A 265 42.46 1.18 12.80
C THR A 265 43.30 2.22 13.52
N SER A 266 42.71 3.10 14.33
CA SER A 266 43.44 4.02 15.22
C SER A 266 44.36 3.28 16.19
N LYS A 267 43.90 2.19 16.83
CA LYS A 267 44.74 1.32 17.68
C LYS A 267 45.87 0.64 16.91
N LYS A 268 45.64 0.23 15.65
CA LYS A 268 46.65 -0.39 14.76
C LYS A 268 47.70 0.66 14.37
N VAL A 269 47.31 1.85 13.92
CA VAL A 269 48.24 2.95 13.59
C VAL A 269 49.10 3.38 14.78
N ARG A 270 48.50 3.52 15.98
CA ARG A 270 49.23 3.85 17.23
C ARG A 270 50.21 2.75 17.69
N LYS A 271 50.08 1.51 17.20
CA LYS A 271 51.08 0.44 17.43
C LYS A 271 52.25 0.48 16.43
N VAL A 272 52.06 1.04 15.23
CA VAL A 272 53.10 1.13 14.19
C VAL A 272 54.12 2.23 14.50
N THR A 273 53.76 3.26 15.26
CA THR A 273 54.67 4.36 15.63
C THR A 273 55.74 4.00 16.68
N VAL A 274 55.89 2.73 17.08
CA VAL A 274 56.85 2.27 18.11
C VAL A 274 57.78 1.16 17.60
N SER A 275 58.13 1.18 16.32
CA SER A 275 59.16 0.32 15.72
C SER A 275 60.13 1.15 14.88
N PRO A 276 61.46 1.13 15.13
CA PRO A 276 62.41 1.88 14.33
C PRO A 276 62.59 1.29 12.93
N ILE A 277 62.82 2.20 11.98
CA ILE A 277 63.03 1.93 10.55
C ILE A 277 64.21 0.98 10.34
N ASN A 278 64.05 0.02 9.44
CA ASN A 278 65.20 -0.63 8.80
C ASN A 278 64.95 -0.74 7.28
N LEU A 279 65.77 -0.04 6.50
CA LEU A 279 65.71 0.02 5.05
C LEU A 279 66.43 -1.20 4.46
N GLY A 280 65.68 -2.10 3.84
CA GLY A 280 66.21 -3.20 3.03
C GLY A 280 65.73 -3.07 1.60
N MET A 281 66.59 -2.56 0.71
CA MET A 281 66.38 -2.69 -0.73
C MET A 281 66.50 -4.15 -1.13
N ASN A 282 65.62 -4.62 -2.02
CA ASN A 282 66.01 -5.54 -3.09
C ASN A 282 65.03 -5.46 -4.26
N ASP A 283 65.62 -5.47 -5.44
CA ASP A 283 64.99 -5.46 -6.76
C ASP A 283 64.65 -6.90 -7.19
N GLY A 284 63.70 -7.08 -8.11
CA GLY A 284 63.22 -8.41 -8.51
C GLY A 284 61.85 -8.40 -9.17
N THR A 285 61.82 -8.09 -10.47
CA THR A 285 60.68 -8.30 -11.35
C THR A 285 60.35 -9.78 -11.54
N GLU A 286 59.07 -10.13 -11.59
CA GLU A 286 58.55 -11.17 -12.50
C GLU A 286 57.03 -11.01 -12.68
N GLU A 287 56.59 -10.85 -13.94
CA GLU A 287 55.17 -10.91 -14.34
C GLU A 287 54.81 -12.38 -14.64
N GLU A 288 53.78 -12.93 -13.99
CA GLU A 288 53.11 -14.14 -14.49
C GLU A 288 51.60 -13.92 -14.65
N THR A 289 51.15 -14.08 -15.89
CA THR A 289 49.74 -14.00 -16.30
C THR A 289 49.06 -15.36 -16.18
N VAL A 290 48.06 -15.50 -15.31
CA VAL A 290 47.12 -16.65 -15.31
C VAL A 290 45.72 -16.18 -14.84
N PRO A 291 44.63 -16.92 -15.14
CA PRO A 291 43.65 -16.44 -16.09
C PRO A 291 42.35 -15.96 -15.45
N VAL A 292 41.52 -15.25 -16.22
CA VAL A 292 40.12 -14.99 -15.85
C VAL A 292 39.36 -16.32 -15.89
N VAL A 293 39.22 -16.94 -14.73
CA VAL A 293 38.27 -18.04 -14.52
C VAL A 293 36.88 -17.43 -14.45
N MET A 294 35.99 -17.81 -15.37
CA MET A 294 34.57 -17.48 -15.24
C MET A 294 34.03 -18.20 -14.01
N GLU A 295 33.58 -17.44 -13.02
CA GLU A 295 33.01 -17.98 -11.79
C GLU A 295 31.77 -18.84 -12.13
N THR A 296 31.77 -20.09 -11.70
CA THR A 296 30.60 -20.95 -11.73
C THR A 296 29.51 -20.32 -10.84
N SER A 297 28.30 -20.15 -11.38
CA SER A 297 27.13 -19.60 -10.69
C SER A 297 27.04 -20.07 -9.24
N SER A 298 26.94 -19.13 -8.30
CA SER A 298 26.87 -19.37 -6.85
C SER A 298 25.49 -19.81 -6.36
N TYR A 299 24.55 -20.06 -7.28
CA TYR A 299 23.15 -20.32 -6.96
C TYR A 299 22.90 -21.76 -6.47
N SER A 300 22.24 -21.89 -5.31
CA SER A 300 21.86 -23.15 -4.65
C SER A 300 23.02 -24.17 -4.46
N GLN A 301 23.92 -23.83 -3.54
CA GLN A 301 25.01 -24.71 -3.07
C GLN A 301 24.54 -25.74 -2.03
N VAL A 302 23.29 -25.65 -1.57
CA VAL A 302 22.64 -26.63 -0.70
C VAL A 302 21.24 -26.93 -1.23
N VAL A 303 20.90 -28.21 -1.33
CA VAL A 303 19.60 -28.70 -1.79
C VAL A 303 18.92 -29.46 -0.65
N PHE A 304 17.68 -29.12 -0.33
CA PHE A 304 16.87 -29.85 0.64
C PHE A 304 16.11 -30.99 -0.05
N ASN A 305 16.18 -32.19 0.52
CA ASN A 305 15.62 -33.41 -0.07
C ASN A 305 14.33 -33.81 0.64
N ASP A 306 13.37 -34.32 -0.14
CA ASP A 306 12.14 -34.98 0.34
C ASP A 306 11.36 -34.21 1.42
N VAL A 307 11.32 -32.87 1.32
CA VAL A 307 10.55 -32.02 2.25
C VAL A 307 9.06 -32.16 1.94
N PRO A 308 8.25 -32.76 2.83
CA PRO A 308 6.82 -32.92 2.63
C PRO A 308 6.11 -31.56 2.71
N PRO A 309 4.93 -31.40 2.06
CA PRO A 309 4.17 -30.14 2.10
C PRO A 309 3.56 -29.84 3.48
N SER A 310 3.56 -30.81 4.40
CA SER A 310 3.11 -30.63 5.79
C SER A 310 3.83 -31.57 6.76
N TYR A 311 4.06 -31.10 7.99
CA TYR A 311 4.52 -31.90 9.12
C TYR A 311 3.46 -31.90 10.25
N PRO A 312 3.28 -33.01 11.00
CA PRO A 312 2.32 -33.04 12.11
C PRO A 312 2.73 -32.10 13.26
N PRO A 313 1.80 -31.26 13.78
CA PRO A 313 2.06 -30.40 14.93
C PRO A 313 2.49 -31.18 16.17
N ASN A 314 3.36 -30.59 16.99
CA ASN A 314 3.91 -31.19 18.22
C ASN A 314 4.66 -32.52 17.99
N THR A 315 5.32 -32.68 16.83
CA THR A 315 6.24 -33.79 16.58
C THR A 315 7.63 -33.28 16.21
N GLN A 316 8.66 -34.10 16.43
CA GLN A 316 10.01 -33.76 15.97
C GLN A 316 10.09 -33.78 14.44
N VAL A 317 10.76 -32.79 13.85
CA VAL A 317 10.90 -32.66 12.40
C VAL A 317 12.32 -32.98 11.97
N SER A 318 12.46 -33.94 11.06
CA SER A 318 13.73 -34.28 10.41
C SER A 318 13.81 -33.62 9.04
N CYS A 319 14.92 -32.93 8.79
CA CYS A 319 15.22 -32.27 7.54
C CYS A 319 16.49 -32.89 6.94
N TRP A 320 16.41 -33.31 5.67
CA TRP A 320 17.52 -33.89 4.92
C TRP A 320 18.00 -32.91 3.87
N TYR A 321 19.31 -32.81 3.67
CA TYR A 321 19.90 -31.89 2.70
C TYR A 321 21.20 -32.45 2.11
N THR A 322 21.57 -31.94 0.94
CA THR A 322 22.75 -32.30 0.17
C THR A 322 23.57 -31.04 -0.09
N LEU A 323 24.88 -31.10 0.13
CA LEU A 323 25.80 -30.02 -0.23
C LEU A 323 26.24 -30.20 -1.71
N THR A 324 25.90 -29.23 -2.56
CA THR A 324 26.18 -29.25 -4.00
C THR A 324 27.32 -28.31 -4.35
N GLY A 325 28.53 -28.87 -4.56
CA GLY A 325 29.73 -28.14 -4.96
C GLY A 325 30.89 -28.29 -3.97
N ALA A 326 31.87 -27.41 -4.03
CA ALA A 326 33.05 -27.42 -3.15
C ALA A 326 32.81 -26.74 -1.78
N LEU A 327 31.56 -26.68 -1.31
CA LEU A 327 31.21 -26.08 -0.02
C LEU A 327 31.68 -27.00 1.11
N GLN A 328 32.66 -26.55 1.90
CA GLN A 328 33.08 -27.25 3.12
C GLN A 328 32.23 -26.77 4.29
N PRO A 329 31.40 -27.64 4.91
CA PRO A 329 30.52 -27.23 6.00
C PRO A 329 31.34 -26.77 7.21
N ASN A 330 31.05 -25.57 7.70
CA ASN A 330 31.71 -25.00 8.88
C ASN A 330 30.95 -25.43 10.16
N PRO A 331 31.63 -25.65 11.30
CA PRO A 331 30.96 -25.82 12.60
C PRO A 331 30.07 -24.63 13.04
N ARG A 332 30.12 -23.49 12.32
CA ARG A 332 29.27 -22.31 12.48
C ARG A 332 28.22 -22.14 11.37
N ASP A 333 28.08 -23.12 10.48
CA ASP A 333 26.94 -23.17 9.57
C ASP A 333 25.73 -23.73 10.34
N TRP A 334 24.52 -23.37 9.94
CA TRP A 334 23.29 -23.79 10.61
C TRP A 334 22.11 -23.82 9.66
N ILE A 335 21.10 -24.62 9.99
CA ILE A 335 19.84 -24.69 9.26
C ILE A 335 18.73 -24.14 10.14
N GLY A 336 18.03 -23.13 9.64
CA GLY A 336 16.87 -22.52 10.31
C GLY A 336 15.55 -22.92 9.67
N VAL A 337 14.48 -22.93 10.47
CA VAL A 337 13.09 -22.90 10.00
C VAL A 337 12.66 -21.43 9.96
N PHE A 338 12.19 -20.95 8.81
CA PHE A 338 11.76 -19.57 8.59
C PHE A 338 10.31 -19.54 8.12
N LYS A 339 9.52 -18.57 8.57
CA LYS A 339 8.18 -18.30 8.00
C LYS A 339 8.34 -17.68 6.61
N VAL A 340 7.60 -18.16 5.61
CA VAL A 340 7.65 -17.66 4.23
C VAL A 340 7.36 -16.14 4.20
N GLY A 341 8.13 -15.43 3.37
CA GLY A 341 8.15 -13.95 3.38
C GLY A 341 9.17 -13.35 4.36
N TRP A 342 10.02 -14.18 5.00
CA TRP A 342 11.19 -13.71 5.75
C TRP A 342 12.13 -12.87 4.87
N SER A 343 12.69 -11.81 5.45
CA SER A 343 13.63 -10.88 4.78
C SER A 343 15.00 -10.81 5.45
N SER A 344 15.24 -11.62 6.50
CA SER A 344 16.52 -11.68 7.19
C SER A 344 16.78 -13.05 7.79
N THR A 345 18.05 -13.47 7.79
CA THR A 345 18.50 -14.68 8.51
C THR A 345 18.34 -14.57 10.03
N GLN A 346 17.95 -13.41 10.58
CA GLN A 346 17.57 -13.28 12.00
C GLN A 346 16.10 -13.65 12.28
N GLN A 347 15.25 -13.80 11.26
CA GLN A 347 13.82 -14.13 11.40
C GLN A 347 13.55 -15.65 11.43
N TYR A 348 14.51 -16.44 11.91
CA TYR A 348 14.30 -17.87 12.11
C TYR A 348 13.36 -18.10 13.29
N PHE A 349 12.47 -19.08 13.16
CA PHE A 349 11.64 -19.58 14.24
C PHE A 349 12.44 -20.52 15.15
N ASN A 350 13.26 -21.39 14.55
CA ASN A 350 14.10 -22.36 15.23
C ASN A 350 15.33 -22.67 14.36
N TYR A 351 16.42 -23.17 14.95
CA TYR A 351 17.65 -23.47 14.25
C TYR A 351 18.41 -24.66 14.85
N VAL A 352 19.22 -25.33 14.02
CA VAL A 352 20.13 -26.41 14.40
C VAL A 352 21.48 -26.15 13.73
N TRP A 353 22.57 -26.18 14.51
CA TRP A 353 23.93 -26.10 13.98
C TRP A 353 24.27 -27.33 13.13
N VAL A 354 24.99 -27.12 12.03
CA VAL A 354 25.47 -28.18 11.14
C VAL A 354 26.69 -28.84 11.78
N GLU A 355 26.62 -30.14 12.04
CA GLU A 355 27.78 -30.90 12.51
C GLU A 355 28.72 -31.22 11.33
N PRO A 356 30.03 -30.91 11.43
CA PRO A 356 30.99 -31.29 10.40
C PRO A 356 31.17 -32.82 10.37
N CYS A 357 30.88 -33.47 9.24
CA CYS A 357 31.24 -34.87 9.04
C CYS A 357 32.77 -35.01 8.98
N LEU A 358 33.34 -35.71 9.97
CA LEU A 358 34.79 -35.94 10.08
C LEU A 358 35.30 -37.16 9.30
N ASP A 359 34.41 -37.95 8.68
CA ASP A 359 34.75 -39.23 8.04
C ASP A 359 34.70 -39.20 6.49
N ASN A 360 35.89 -39.02 5.90
CA ASN A 360 36.39 -39.52 4.60
C ASN A 360 35.69 -39.21 3.25
N VAL A 361 36.46 -38.49 2.42
CA VAL A 361 36.93 -38.87 1.06
C VAL A 361 35.99 -39.77 0.21
N GLY A 362 35.09 -39.13 -0.53
CA GLY A 362 34.38 -39.71 -1.68
C GLY A 362 33.81 -38.61 -2.59
N PRO A 363 33.61 -38.85 -3.90
CA PRO A 363 33.06 -37.85 -4.82
C PRO A 363 31.52 -37.86 -4.91
N GLU A 364 30.82 -38.64 -4.08
CA GLU A 364 29.36 -38.69 -4.07
C GLU A 364 28.76 -37.57 -3.20
N PRO A 365 27.61 -37.01 -3.60
CA PRO A 365 26.93 -35.96 -2.85
C PRO A 365 26.46 -36.47 -1.48
N LEU A 366 27.10 -36.00 -0.41
CA LEU A 366 26.79 -36.42 0.96
C LEU A 366 25.43 -35.86 1.39
N VAL A 367 24.48 -36.74 1.66
CA VAL A 367 23.20 -36.39 2.27
C VAL A 367 23.37 -36.34 3.80
N GLN A 368 23.02 -35.22 4.41
CA GLN A 368 23.09 -34.96 5.84
C GLN A 368 21.68 -34.73 6.41
N GLN A 369 21.51 -34.95 7.72
CA GLN A 369 20.23 -34.82 8.43
C GLN A 369 20.38 -33.90 9.64
N VAL A 370 19.42 -32.99 9.84
CA VAL A 370 19.22 -32.27 11.12
C VAL A 370 17.83 -32.55 11.68
N VAL A 371 17.71 -32.52 13.01
CA VAL A 371 16.46 -32.82 13.72
C VAL A 371 16.06 -31.65 14.62
N PHE A 372 14.90 -31.07 14.34
CA PHE A 372 14.29 -30.01 15.13
C PHE A 372 13.39 -30.62 16.22
N LYS A 373 13.57 -30.16 17.47
CA LYS A 373 12.80 -30.63 18.63
C LYS A 373 11.41 -30.00 18.68
N GLU A 374 10.41 -30.82 19.00
CA GLU A 374 8.98 -30.46 19.09
C GLU A 374 8.69 -29.21 19.92
N SER A 375 9.41 -28.98 21.03
CA SER A 375 9.17 -27.87 21.96
C SER A 375 9.48 -26.48 21.41
N TYR A 376 10.11 -26.41 20.24
CA TYR A 376 10.54 -25.17 19.59
C TYR A 376 10.08 -25.11 18.12
N LEU A 377 9.06 -25.87 17.74
CA LEU A 377 8.47 -25.84 16.40
C LEU A 377 7.14 -25.08 16.41
N PRO A 378 6.73 -24.49 15.26
CA PRO A 378 5.41 -23.88 15.12
C PRO A 378 4.29 -24.86 15.46
N LYS A 379 3.18 -24.29 15.92
CA LYS A 379 1.91 -25.03 16.08
C LYS A 379 1.13 -24.97 14.76
N ASP A 380 -0.07 -25.55 14.75
CA ASP A 380 -1.00 -25.34 13.66
C ASP A 380 -1.52 -23.89 13.71
N ASP A 381 -0.90 -23.02 12.91
CA ASP A 381 -1.21 -21.60 12.76
C ASP A 381 -1.63 -21.23 11.32
N GLY A 382 -1.73 -22.23 10.43
CA GLY A 382 -2.06 -22.06 9.01
C GLY A 382 -0.94 -21.45 8.16
N GLU A 383 0.24 -21.21 8.73
CA GLU A 383 1.32 -20.49 8.03
C GLU A 383 2.28 -21.42 7.28
N PHE A 384 2.92 -20.88 6.25
CA PHE A 384 3.95 -21.58 5.50
C PHE A 384 5.35 -21.27 6.04
N TYR A 385 6.17 -22.31 6.07
CA TYR A 385 7.54 -22.34 6.57
C TYR A 385 8.48 -22.97 5.54
N GLN A 386 9.78 -22.67 5.65
CA GLN A 386 10.83 -23.26 4.83
C GLN A 386 12.11 -23.47 5.64
N PHE A 387 12.90 -24.48 5.28
CA PHE A 387 14.26 -24.62 5.78
C PHE A 387 15.19 -23.72 4.99
N CYS A 388 16.16 -23.07 5.63
CA CYS A 388 17.24 -22.36 4.96
C CYS A 388 18.60 -22.73 5.58
N TYR A 389 19.58 -23.06 4.74
CA TYR A 389 20.96 -23.28 5.16
C TYR A 389 21.70 -21.94 5.16
N VAL A 390 22.29 -21.58 6.30
CA VAL A 390 23.01 -20.32 6.50
C VAL A 390 24.49 -20.64 6.78
N ASP A 391 25.38 -20.03 6.01
CA ASP A 391 26.83 -20.19 6.22
C ASP A 391 27.34 -19.40 7.44
N SER A 392 28.57 -19.71 7.85
CA SER A 392 29.31 -19.04 8.92
C SER A 392 29.54 -17.52 8.74
N ASN A 393 29.22 -16.97 7.55
CA ASN A 393 29.23 -15.53 7.26
C ASN A 393 27.82 -14.90 7.28
N GLY A 394 26.76 -15.70 7.47
CA GLY A 394 25.37 -15.26 7.52
C GLY A 394 24.63 -15.31 6.17
N TYR A 395 25.22 -15.86 5.10
CA TYR A 395 24.60 -15.96 3.79
C TYR A 395 23.80 -17.25 3.63
N VAL A 396 22.61 -17.15 3.03
CA VAL A 396 21.80 -18.33 2.68
C VAL A 396 22.40 -19.04 1.47
N LYS A 397 22.64 -20.35 1.59
CA LYS A 397 23.23 -21.20 0.53
C LYS A 397 22.24 -22.14 -0.13
N GLY A 398 21.05 -22.28 0.45
CA GLY A 398 19.93 -23.04 -0.07
C GLY A 398 18.68 -22.82 0.76
N ALA A 399 17.51 -23.02 0.16
CA ALA A 399 16.21 -22.97 0.81
C ALA A 399 15.33 -24.15 0.33
N SER A 400 14.46 -24.67 1.18
CA SER A 400 13.52 -25.73 0.81
C SER A 400 12.29 -25.17 0.09
N THR A 401 11.51 -26.07 -0.52
CA THR A 401 10.11 -25.80 -0.82
C THR A 401 9.33 -25.45 0.47
N PRO A 402 8.31 -24.56 0.39
CA PRO A 402 7.43 -24.28 1.51
C PRO A 402 6.64 -25.50 2.02
N PHE A 403 6.39 -25.53 3.32
CA PHE A 403 5.60 -26.55 4.03
C PHE A 403 4.84 -25.92 5.21
N CYS A 404 3.78 -26.55 5.71
CA CYS A 404 3.04 -26.09 6.91
C CYS A 404 3.12 -27.09 8.07
N PHE A 405 2.72 -26.68 9.27
CA PHE A 405 2.59 -27.58 10.43
C PHE A 405 1.11 -27.93 10.62
N GLN A 406 0.65 -29.01 9.98
CA GLN A 406 -0.77 -29.39 9.92
C GLN A 406 -0.99 -30.89 10.06
N ASN A 407 -2.08 -31.28 10.72
CA ASN A 407 -2.42 -32.68 10.96
C ASN A 407 -3.08 -33.30 9.70
N PRO A 408 -2.51 -34.37 9.07
CA PRO A 408 -3.07 -34.93 7.84
C PRO A 408 -4.51 -35.47 7.94
N ALA A 409 -5.03 -35.69 9.15
CA ALA A 409 -6.41 -36.09 9.39
C ALA A 409 -7.45 -34.98 9.07
N GLU A 410 -7.04 -33.71 9.01
CA GLU A 410 -7.92 -32.56 8.72
C GLU A 410 -7.90 -32.13 7.25
N THR A 411 -7.44 -33.02 6.36
CA THR A 411 -7.49 -32.82 4.89
C THR A 411 -8.92 -32.99 4.35
N SER A 412 -9.85 -32.13 4.77
CA SER A 412 -11.12 -31.90 4.05
C SER A 412 -10.84 -31.16 2.73
N LEU A 413 -11.73 -31.30 1.75
CA LEU A 413 -11.43 -31.05 0.34
C LEU A 413 -11.03 -29.60 -0.03
N ASP A 414 -11.24 -28.63 0.85
CA ASP A 414 -11.05 -27.20 0.53
C ASP A 414 -9.56 -26.80 0.39
N CYS A 415 -8.64 -27.42 1.14
CA CYS A 415 -7.20 -27.10 1.07
C CYS A 415 -6.43 -27.73 -0.11
N SER A 416 -7.07 -28.57 -0.94
CA SER A 416 -6.41 -29.15 -2.11
C SER A 416 -6.40 -28.20 -3.31
N LEU A 417 -7.39 -27.31 -3.42
CA LEU A 417 -7.57 -26.45 -4.59
C LEU A 417 -6.61 -25.25 -4.61
N GLU A 418 -6.31 -24.67 -3.46
CA GLU A 418 -5.37 -23.54 -3.36
C GLU A 418 -3.92 -23.93 -3.71
N LYS A 419 -3.51 -25.16 -3.37
CA LYS A 419 -2.16 -25.67 -3.65
C LYS A 419 -1.91 -25.89 -5.15
N ASP A 420 -2.92 -26.34 -5.90
CA ASP A 420 -2.82 -26.48 -7.36
C ASP A 420 -2.96 -25.12 -8.08
N LEU A 421 -3.81 -24.21 -7.57
CA LEU A 421 -4.04 -22.91 -8.20
C LEU A 421 -2.79 -22.01 -8.18
N LEU A 422 -1.99 -22.05 -7.10
CA LEU A 422 -0.78 -21.24 -6.96
C LEU A 422 0.35 -21.65 -7.94
N VAL A 423 0.46 -22.95 -8.24
CA VAL A 423 1.46 -23.48 -9.18
C VAL A 423 1.06 -23.21 -10.64
N ILE A 424 -0.23 -23.36 -10.96
CA ILE A 424 -0.74 -23.12 -12.32
C ILE A 424 -0.68 -21.62 -12.68
N THR A 425 -1.10 -20.75 -11.77
CA THR A 425 -1.11 -19.29 -12.02
C THR A 425 0.29 -18.70 -12.18
N THR A 426 1.28 -19.17 -11.42
CA THR A 426 2.66 -18.66 -11.54
C THR A 426 3.33 -19.09 -12.84
N GLN A 427 3.07 -20.32 -13.32
CA GLN A 427 3.62 -20.76 -14.61
C GLN A 427 2.91 -20.11 -15.82
N GLU A 428 1.58 -20.01 -15.81
CA GLU A 428 0.83 -19.40 -16.92
C GLU A 428 1.10 -17.89 -17.03
N GLN A 429 1.32 -17.20 -15.90
CA GLN A 429 1.77 -15.80 -15.90
C GLN A 429 3.21 -15.65 -16.40
N ALA A 430 4.12 -16.57 -16.05
CA ALA A 430 5.50 -16.56 -16.55
C ALA A 430 5.55 -16.78 -18.07
N GLU A 431 4.85 -17.79 -18.60
CA GLU A 431 4.79 -18.08 -20.04
C GLU A 431 4.16 -16.92 -20.83
N LYS A 432 3.12 -16.28 -20.29
CA LYS A 432 2.53 -15.07 -20.89
C LYS A 432 3.50 -13.89 -20.91
N MET A 433 4.19 -13.63 -19.80
CA MET A 433 5.16 -12.53 -19.67
C MET A 433 6.39 -12.74 -20.55
N GLU A 434 6.85 -13.99 -20.71
CA GLU A 434 7.94 -14.34 -21.61
C GLU A 434 7.55 -14.16 -23.09
N LYS A 435 6.31 -14.50 -23.46
CA LYS A 435 5.78 -14.25 -24.80
C LYS A 435 5.62 -12.76 -25.11
N GLU A 436 5.08 -11.97 -24.16
CA GLU A 436 5.00 -10.50 -24.32
C GLU A 436 6.41 -9.89 -24.46
N LYS A 437 7.38 -10.37 -23.67
CA LYS A 437 8.80 -9.97 -23.78
C LYS A 437 9.40 -10.31 -25.15
N GLU A 438 9.14 -11.49 -25.71
CA GLU A 438 9.58 -11.82 -27.07
C GLU A 438 8.99 -10.87 -28.12
N ASP A 439 7.69 -10.55 -28.02
CA ASP A 439 7.02 -9.69 -28.99
C ASP A 439 7.51 -8.23 -28.90
N TYR A 440 7.81 -7.73 -27.69
CA TYR A 440 8.51 -6.45 -27.53
C TYR A 440 9.94 -6.48 -28.08
N VAL A 441 10.68 -7.59 -27.98
CA VAL A 441 12.02 -7.72 -28.58
C VAL A 441 11.93 -7.66 -30.11
N LYS A 442 10.97 -8.36 -30.73
CA LYS A 442 10.72 -8.33 -32.19
C LYS A 442 10.39 -6.91 -32.67
N GLU A 443 9.54 -6.18 -31.95
CA GLU A 443 9.21 -4.79 -32.28
C GLU A 443 10.42 -3.86 -32.14
N ILE A 444 11.25 -4.03 -31.11
CA ILE A 444 12.51 -3.27 -30.95
C ILE A 444 13.49 -3.54 -32.09
N GLU A 445 13.58 -4.77 -32.60
CA GLU A 445 14.42 -5.09 -33.77
C GLU A 445 13.88 -4.47 -35.06
N HIS A 446 12.57 -4.53 -35.28
CA HIS A 446 11.90 -3.85 -36.40
C HIS A 446 12.10 -2.33 -36.36
N LEU A 447 11.95 -1.72 -35.18
CA LEU A 447 12.21 -0.29 -34.96
C LEU A 447 13.68 0.09 -35.14
N LYS A 448 14.63 -0.81 -34.86
CA LYS A 448 16.07 -0.59 -35.15
C LYS A 448 16.37 -0.62 -36.65
N GLU A 449 15.83 -1.58 -37.40
CA GLU A 449 16.08 -1.69 -38.83
C GLU A 449 15.39 -0.55 -39.61
N THR A 450 14.17 -0.16 -39.24
CA THR A 450 13.51 1.03 -39.82
C THR A 450 14.25 2.33 -39.52
N ASN A 451 14.77 2.53 -38.30
CA ASN A 451 15.64 3.68 -37.99
C ASN A 451 16.93 3.68 -38.81
N LYS A 452 17.51 2.51 -39.07
CA LYS A 452 18.71 2.36 -39.90
C LYS A 452 18.44 2.74 -41.36
N ILE A 453 17.31 2.31 -41.92
CA ILE A 453 16.85 2.70 -43.27
C ILE A 453 16.59 4.21 -43.37
N LEU A 454 15.88 4.79 -42.39
CA LEU A 454 15.63 6.23 -42.34
C LEU A 454 16.93 7.04 -42.22
N LYS A 455 17.93 6.51 -41.51
CA LYS A 455 19.25 7.13 -41.39
C LYS A 455 20.03 7.09 -42.71
N THR A 456 19.97 5.99 -43.47
CA THR A 456 20.60 5.92 -44.80
C THR A 456 19.94 6.86 -45.81
N GLU A 457 18.60 6.94 -45.85
CA GLU A 457 17.89 7.91 -46.69
C GLU A 457 18.26 9.36 -46.32
N LEU A 458 18.37 9.66 -45.02
CA LEU A 458 18.79 10.99 -44.56
C LEU A 458 20.21 11.34 -45.01
N ASP A 459 21.16 10.40 -44.91
CA ASP A 459 22.53 10.60 -45.36
C ASP A 459 22.63 10.77 -46.89
N GLU A 460 21.81 10.05 -47.67
CA GLU A 460 21.68 10.22 -49.12
C GLU A 460 21.11 11.59 -49.49
N ARG A 461 20.05 12.06 -48.82
CA ARG A 461 19.51 13.42 -49.02
C ARG A 461 20.50 14.52 -48.64
N LEU A 462 21.28 14.31 -47.57
CA LEU A 462 22.36 15.23 -47.19
C LEU A 462 23.53 15.20 -48.17
N HIS A 463 23.75 14.09 -48.89
CA HIS A 463 24.70 14.03 -50.01
C HIS A 463 24.16 14.79 -51.23
N GLU A 464 22.90 14.57 -51.61
CA GLU A 464 22.22 15.23 -52.73
C GLU A 464 22.19 16.77 -52.55
N ILE A 465 21.86 17.26 -51.35
CA ILE A 465 21.90 18.70 -51.02
C ILE A 465 23.32 19.28 -51.12
N ARG A 466 24.36 18.53 -50.71
CA ARG A 466 25.76 18.98 -50.85
C ARG A 466 26.19 19.04 -52.31
N HIS A 467 25.84 18.04 -53.11
CA HIS A 467 26.10 18.03 -54.55
C HIS A 467 25.45 19.24 -55.24
N LEU A 468 24.15 19.47 -55.01
CA LEU A 468 23.41 20.60 -55.58
C LEU A 468 23.96 21.96 -55.15
N ARG A 469 24.45 22.11 -53.90
CA ARG A 469 25.14 23.33 -53.45
C ARG A 469 26.45 23.55 -54.20
N SER A 470 27.27 22.52 -54.40
CA SER A 470 28.50 22.63 -55.18
C SER A 470 28.22 23.09 -56.61
N SER A 471 27.26 22.43 -57.29
CA SER A 471 26.86 22.81 -58.65
C SER A 471 26.25 24.23 -58.74
N LEU A 472 25.72 24.78 -57.64
CA LEU A 472 25.21 26.16 -57.61
C LEU A 472 26.32 27.19 -57.39
N ASP A 473 27.35 26.86 -56.62
CA ASP A 473 28.52 27.73 -56.44
C ASP A 473 29.42 27.77 -57.69
N ASP A 474 29.47 26.69 -58.48
CA ASP A 474 30.11 26.68 -59.82
C ASP A 474 29.40 27.58 -60.85
N VAL A 475 28.15 27.97 -60.60
CA VAL A 475 27.31 28.78 -61.51
C VAL A 475 27.29 30.28 -61.14
N LYS A 476 27.91 30.68 -60.02
CA LYS A 476 28.02 32.10 -59.65
C LYS A 476 29.11 32.83 -60.46
N PRO A 477 28.79 33.95 -61.14
CA PRO A 477 29.82 34.77 -61.78
C PRO A 477 30.72 35.43 -60.73
N LYS A 478 32.04 35.44 -60.99
CA LYS A 478 33.04 36.10 -60.16
C LYS A 478 33.22 37.55 -60.59
N ASP A 479 32.45 38.46 -60.01
CA ASP A 479 32.66 39.90 -60.18
C ASP A 479 33.74 40.42 -59.21
N ASN A 480 34.75 41.10 -59.76
CA ASN A 480 35.70 41.97 -59.04
C ASN A 480 36.39 42.92 -60.05
N PRO A 481 36.98 44.06 -59.63
CA PRO A 481 36.47 45.33 -60.16
C PRO A 481 37.39 46.08 -61.16
N GLU A 482 36.75 47.02 -61.84
CA GLU A 482 37.22 48.14 -62.69
C GLU A 482 38.73 48.42 -62.87
N THR A 483 39.13 48.65 -64.12
CA THR A 483 40.15 49.67 -64.49
C THR A 483 39.97 50.09 -65.98
N PRO A 484 40.30 51.34 -66.40
CA PRO A 484 39.74 51.91 -67.65
C PRO A 484 40.73 52.18 -68.81
N LEU A 485 40.19 52.15 -70.05
CA LEU A 485 40.68 52.77 -71.32
C LEU A 485 41.96 52.18 -71.98
N PRO A 486 42.22 52.39 -73.30
CA PRO A 486 41.30 52.65 -74.45
C PRO A 486 41.61 51.82 -75.74
N ASP A 487 40.78 52.00 -76.77
CA ASP A 487 41.01 51.83 -78.23
C ASP A 487 41.66 50.55 -78.81
N ALA A 488 40.87 49.76 -79.55
CA ALA A 488 41.23 49.26 -80.88
C ALA A 488 39.97 48.90 -81.70
N GLN A 489 39.94 49.30 -82.97
CA GLN A 489 38.84 48.98 -83.90
C GLN A 489 39.04 47.65 -84.64
N SER A 490 37.92 47.12 -85.15
CA SER A 490 37.75 46.30 -86.37
C SER A 490 37.53 44.79 -86.23
N PHE A 491 36.62 44.29 -87.09
CA PHE A 491 36.24 42.90 -87.39
C PHE A 491 35.54 42.07 -86.29
N ASN A 492 34.19 42.04 -86.32
CA ASN A 492 33.36 40.83 -86.58
C ASN A 492 31.84 41.03 -86.29
N PHE A 493 31.22 42.09 -86.84
CA PHE A 493 29.80 42.41 -86.59
C PHE A 493 28.79 41.37 -87.14
N THR A 494 29.16 40.56 -88.13
CA THR A 494 28.19 39.66 -88.80
C THR A 494 28.04 38.30 -88.10
N GLU A 495 29.13 37.68 -87.62
CA GLU A 495 29.06 36.43 -86.85
C GLU A 495 28.41 36.65 -85.47
N GLU A 496 28.64 37.81 -84.86
CA GLU A 496 28.14 38.12 -83.52
C GLU A 496 26.60 38.20 -83.48
N VAL A 497 25.95 38.64 -84.56
CA VAL A 497 24.48 38.74 -84.66
C VAL A 497 23.82 37.38 -84.84
N ASP A 498 24.35 36.51 -85.71
CA ASP A 498 23.81 35.15 -85.89
C ASP A 498 24.04 34.27 -84.64
N VAL A 499 25.19 34.43 -83.97
CA VAL A 499 25.46 33.81 -82.67
C VAL A 499 24.52 34.35 -81.60
N GLN A 500 24.25 35.66 -81.54
CA GLN A 500 23.29 36.23 -80.59
C GLN A 500 21.84 35.78 -80.83
N SER A 501 21.40 35.65 -82.09
CA SER A 501 20.07 35.12 -82.40
C SER A 501 19.96 33.65 -81.98
N SER A 502 20.90 32.83 -82.42
CA SER A 502 20.96 31.40 -82.08
C SER A 502 21.07 31.16 -80.56
N ARG A 503 21.77 32.05 -79.85
CA ARG A 503 21.87 32.01 -78.39
C ARG A 503 20.53 32.30 -77.70
N LYS A 504 19.79 33.33 -78.14
CA LYS A 504 18.45 33.64 -77.61
C LYS A 504 17.45 32.52 -77.87
N ASP A 505 17.51 31.89 -79.03
CA ASP A 505 16.65 30.75 -79.35
C ASP A 505 16.99 29.51 -78.50
N ASN A 506 18.28 29.26 -78.22
CA ASN A 506 18.70 28.21 -77.29
C ASN A 506 18.31 28.53 -75.84
N GLU A 507 18.46 29.77 -75.37
CA GLU A 507 18.01 30.22 -74.04
C GLU A 507 16.50 30.03 -73.89
N LYS A 508 15.71 30.36 -74.92
CA LYS A 508 14.26 30.13 -74.96
C LYS A 508 13.89 28.64 -74.90
N LEU A 509 14.55 27.79 -75.70
CA LEU A 509 14.34 26.35 -75.69
C LEU A 509 14.76 25.70 -74.36
N GLN A 510 15.81 26.20 -73.70
CA GLN A 510 16.18 25.75 -72.36
C GLN A 510 15.10 26.05 -71.32
N ILE A 511 14.50 27.25 -71.36
CA ILE A 511 13.37 27.62 -70.48
C ILE A 511 12.18 26.69 -70.72
N GLU A 512 11.78 26.46 -71.97
CA GLU A 512 10.64 25.58 -72.31
C GLU A 512 10.89 24.12 -71.88
N ILE A 513 12.11 23.61 -72.06
CA ILE A 513 12.51 22.27 -71.56
C ILE A 513 12.48 22.23 -70.03
N GLN A 514 12.89 23.30 -69.34
CA GLN A 514 12.86 23.39 -67.88
C GLN A 514 11.43 23.45 -67.33
N GLU A 515 10.54 24.21 -67.96
CA GLU A 515 9.11 24.28 -67.62
C GLU A 515 8.42 22.92 -67.81
N LEU A 516 8.66 22.24 -68.93
CA LEU A 516 8.12 20.90 -69.18
C LEU A 516 8.63 19.86 -68.18
N ARG A 517 9.91 19.93 -67.78
CA ARG A 517 10.48 19.10 -66.71
C ARG A 517 9.82 19.38 -65.36
N MET A 518 9.71 20.65 -64.96
CA MET A 518 9.02 21.05 -63.72
C MET A 518 7.57 20.56 -63.70
N LYS A 519 6.84 20.75 -64.81
CA LYS A 519 5.45 20.30 -64.92
C LYS A 519 5.33 18.78 -64.75
N LYS A 520 6.20 18.00 -65.40
CA LYS A 520 6.23 16.55 -65.23
C LYS A 520 6.52 16.15 -63.78
N THR A 521 7.51 16.76 -63.13
CA THR A 521 7.81 16.49 -61.70
C THR A 521 6.64 16.83 -60.78
N ILE A 522 5.85 17.87 -61.09
CA ILE A 522 4.64 18.22 -60.33
C ILE A 522 3.54 17.18 -60.55
N GLU A 523 3.34 16.70 -61.78
CA GLU A 523 2.36 15.65 -62.12
C GLU A 523 2.73 14.31 -61.45
N ASP A 524 4.00 13.88 -61.53
CA ASP A 524 4.51 12.67 -60.89
C ASP A 524 4.33 12.73 -59.36
N ARG A 525 4.72 13.84 -58.71
CA ARG A 525 4.53 14.03 -57.26
C ARG A 525 3.06 14.15 -56.85
N SER A 526 2.19 14.64 -57.73
CA SER A 526 0.74 14.70 -57.49
C SER A 526 0.12 13.30 -57.49
N ALA A 527 0.55 12.44 -58.44
CA ALA A 527 0.15 11.04 -58.48
C ALA A 527 0.64 10.25 -57.25
N GLU A 528 1.89 10.46 -56.84
CA GLU A 528 2.48 9.84 -55.64
C GLU A 528 1.75 10.24 -54.35
N ASN A 529 1.50 11.54 -54.14
CA ASN A 529 0.71 12.01 -52.99
C ASN A 529 -0.69 11.39 -52.96
N LYS A 530 -1.35 11.24 -54.12
CA LYS A 530 -2.67 10.62 -54.21
C LYS A 530 -2.64 9.12 -53.88
N ALA A 531 -1.58 8.40 -54.27
CA ALA A 531 -1.38 7.00 -53.92
C ALA A 531 -1.12 6.84 -52.41
N LEU A 532 -0.23 7.65 -51.83
CA LEU A 532 0.05 7.67 -50.40
C LEU A 532 -1.20 7.98 -49.57
N GLN A 533 -2.00 8.97 -49.99
CA GLN A 533 -3.24 9.34 -49.28
C GLN A 533 -4.30 8.25 -49.34
N THR A 534 -4.34 7.44 -50.41
CA THR A 534 -5.19 6.24 -50.49
C THR A 534 -4.72 5.17 -49.51
N SER A 535 -3.42 4.84 -49.53
CA SER A 535 -2.80 3.84 -48.64
C SER A 535 -2.99 4.17 -47.16
N MET A 536 -2.76 5.43 -46.76
CA MET A 536 -3.00 5.90 -45.39
C MET A 536 -4.46 5.75 -44.96
N SER A 537 -5.42 5.94 -45.87
CA SER A 537 -6.84 5.75 -45.59
C SER A 537 -7.23 4.27 -45.45
N GLU A 538 -6.60 3.39 -46.22
CA GLU A 538 -6.81 1.93 -46.14
C GLU A 538 -6.22 1.35 -44.85
N GLN A 539 -4.99 1.74 -44.49
CA GLN A 539 -4.37 1.38 -43.21
C GLN A 539 -5.20 1.86 -42.01
N GLY A 540 -5.67 3.11 -42.03
CA GLY A 540 -6.53 3.65 -40.97
C GLY A 540 -7.89 2.93 -40.84
N ALA A 541 -8.46 2.44 -41.94
CA ALA A 541 -9.66 1.62 -41.93
C ALA A 541 -9.39 0.21 -41.36
N GLN A 542 -8.28 -0.41 -41.73
CA GLN A 542 -7.88 -1.74 -41.25
C GLN A 542 -7.57 -1.73 -39.74
N GLU A 543 -6.83 -0.74 -39.24
CA GLU A 543 -6.61 -0.56 -37.80
C GLU A 543 -7.93 -0.39 -37.03
N LYS A 544 -8.89 0.37 -37.59
CA LYS A 544 -10.17 0.63 -36.93
C LYS A 544 -11.00 -0.65 -36.78
N GLU A 545 -11.02 -1.49 -37.80
CA GLU A 545 -11.73 -2.78 -37.72
C GLU A 545 -10.99 -3.76 -36.79
N GLN A 546 -9.66 -3.79 -36.78
CA GLN A 546 -8.87 -4.60 -35.84
C GLN A 546 -9.12 -4.18 -34.37
N LYS A 547 -9.10 -2.88 -34.08
CA LYS A 547 -9.43 -2.32 -32.75
C LYS A 547 -10.87 -2.65 -32.34
N LYS A 548 -11.82 -2.60 -33.27
CA LYS A 548 -13.23 -2.99 -33.03
C LYS A 548 -13.38 -4.47 -32.69
N VAL A 549 -12.68 -5.36 -33.40
CA VAL A 549 -12.66 -6.81 -33.09
C VAL A 549 -12.04 -7.05 -31.71
N GLN A 550 -10.97 -6.35 -31.35
CA GLN A 550 -10.32 -6.49 -30.05
C GLN A 550 -11.19 -5.98 -28.89
N ILE A 551 -11.88 -4.85 -29.07
CA ILE A 551 -12.89 -4.34 -28.12
C ILE A 551 -14.04 -5.36 -27.97
N GLN A 552 -14.54 -5.93 -29.07
CA GLN A 552 -15.61 -6.93 -29.01
C GLN A 552 -15.18 -8.18 -28.23
N ALA A 553 -13.94 -8.64 -28.39
CA ALA A 553 -13.40 -9.79 -27.65
C ALA A 553 -13.29 -9.48 -26.13
N LEU A 554 -12.79 -8.30 -25.76
CA LEU A 554 -12.71 -7.85 -24.37
C LEU A 554 -14.10 -7.72 -23.71
N LEU A 555 -15.10 -7.21 -24.45
CA LEU A 555 -16.48 -7.14 -23.96
C LEU A 555 -17.08 -8.53 -23.69
N THR A 556 -16.79 -9.53 -24.52
CA THR A 556 -17.19 -10.91 -24.29
C THR A 556 -16.54 -11.47 -23.02
N GLN A 557 -15.22 -11.37 -22.89
CA GLN A 557 -14.48 -11.83 -21.70
C GLN A 557 -14.99 -11.17 -20.40
N LEU A 558 -15.23 -9.86 -20.44
CA LEU A 558 -15.77 -9.12 -19.29
C LEU A 558 -17.21 -9.54 -18.94
N THR A 559 -18.01 -9.95 -19.94
CA THR A 559 -19.36 -10.47 -19.72
C THR A 559 -19.33 -11.86 -19.08
N GLU A 560 -18.42 -12.73 -19.53
CA GLU A 560 -18.19 -14.07 -18.96
C GLU A 560 -17.67 -13.99 -17.52
N ALA A 561 -16.67 -13.15 -17.25
CA ALA A 561 -16.15 -12.90 -15.90
C ALA A 561 -17.23 -12.38 -14.93
N ARG A 562 -18.09 -11.46 -15.39
CA ARG A 562 -19.27 -11.01 -14.61
C ARG A 562 -20.30 -12.13 -14.41
N GLY A 563 -20.37 -13.11 -15.32
CA GLY A 563 -21.16 -14.34 -15.15
C GLY A 563 -20.64 -15.18 -13.99
N LEU A 564 -19.35 -15.53 -14.03
CA LEU A 564 -18.68 -16.33 -13.00
C LEU A 564 -18.77 -15.67 -11.62
N LEU A 565 -18.45 -14.37 -11.52
CA LEU A 565 -18.49 -13.64 -10.25
C LEU A 565 -19.90 -13.61 -9.63
N ARG A 566 -20.97 -13.56 -10.45
CA ARG A 566 -22.35 -13.67 -9.93
C ARG A 566 -22.67 -15.07 -9.40
N SER A 567 -22.15 -16.12 -10.03
CA SER A 567 -22.27 -17.48 -9.51
C SER A 567 -21.55 -17.62 -8.17
N GLU A 568 -20.34 -17.06 -8.05
CA GLU A 568 -19.56 -17.19 -6.83
C GLU A 568 -20.15 -16.41 -5.65
N VAL A 569 -20.66 -15.20 -5.90
CA VAL A 569 -21.42 -14.44 -4.89
C VAL A 569 -22.68 -15.19 -4.44
N GLN A 570 -23.32 -15.98 -5.32
CA GLN A 570 -24.45 -16.83 -4.95
C GLN A 570 -23.99 -18.03 -4.10
N ASN A 571 -22.89 -18.70 -4.48
CA ASN A 571 -22.28 -19.78 -3.70
C ASN A 571 -21.92 -19.30 -2.28
N CYS A 572 -21.27 -18.14 -2.14
CA CYS A 572 -20.94 -17.54 -0.83
C CYS A 572 -22.19 -17.22 0.00
N LYS A 573 -23.27 -16.73 -0.60
CA LYS A 573 -24.55 -16.50 0.11
C LYS A 573 -25.17 -17.78 0.64
N GLU A 574 -25.06 -18.88 -0.11
CA GLU A 574 -25.56 -20.19 0.32
C GLU A 574 -24.66 -20.85 1.38
N ALA A 575 -23.34 -20.63 1.30
CA ALA A 575 -22.41 -21.00 2.35
C ALA A 575 -22.67 -20.25 3.66
N TYR A 576 -22.88 -18.92 3.61
CA TYR A 576 -23.20 -18.10 4.77
C TYR A 576 -24.48 -18.57 5.49
N LYS A 577 -25.56 -18.85 4.73
CA LYS A 577 -26.81 -19.42 5.30
C LYS A 577 -26.61 -20.78 5.97
N ARG A 578 -25.72 -21.62 5.44
CA ARG A 578 -25.37 -22.91 6.07
C ARG A 578 -24.58 -22.71 7.36
N ALA A 579 -23.65 -21.75 7.39
CA ALA A 579 -22.88 -21.40 8.58
C ALA A 579 -23.79 -20.84 9.69
N GLU A 580 -24.71 -19.92 9.36
CA GLU A 580 -25.71 -19.38 10.29
C GLU A 580 -26.58 -20.49 10.92
N GLY A 581 -27.01 -21.47 10.11
CA GLY A 581 -27.73 -22.66 10.62
C GLY A 581 -26.89 -23.50 11.58
N ALA A 582 -25.63 -23.78 11.23
CA ALA A 582 -24.71 -24.53 12.07
C ALA A 582 -24.38 -23.81 13.40
N GLU A 583 -24.30 -22.48 13.40
CA GLU A 583 -24.10 -21.68 14.60
C GLU A 583 -25.30 -21.76 15.55
N GLN A 584 -26.53 -21.76 15.01
CA GLN A 584 -27.75 -21.96 15.79
C GLN A 584 -27.80 -23.36 16.42
N GLU A 585 -27.43 -24.40 15.69
CA GLU A 585 -27.31 -25.77 16.21
C GLU A 585 -26.24 -25.86 17.31
N LEU A 586 -25.06 -25.27 17.10
CA LEU A 586 -23.98 -25.21 18.09
C LEU A 586 -24.44 -24.52 19.38
N LYS A 587 -25.21 -23.44 19.28
CA LYS A 587 -25.79 -22.71 20.42
C LYS A 587 -26.79 -23.55 21.20
N GLU A 588 -27.62 -24.35 20.51
CA GLU A 588 -28.55 -25.28 21.18
C GLU A 588 -27.80 -26.44 21.87
N VAL A 589 -26.76 -26.99 21.23
CA VAL A 589 -25.90 -28.03 21.82
C VAL A 589 -25.16 -27.50 23.05
N LYS A 590 -24.59 -26.29 22.98
CA LYS A 590 -23.92 -25.64 24.11
C LYS A 590 -24.86 -25.46 25.30
N LYS A 591 -26.08 -24.95 25.06
CA LYS A 591 -27.10 -24.83 26.11
C LYS A 591 -27.44 -26.18 26.76
N LYS A 592 -27.63 -27.24 25.97
CA LYS A 592 -27.89 -28.59 26.49
C LYS A 592 -26.73 -29.12 27.33
N LEU A 593 -25.49 -28.81 26.95
CA LEU A 593 -24.30 -29.19 27.70
C LEU A 593 -24.22 -28.45 29.05
N GLU A 594 -24.48 -27.15 29.07
CA GLU A 594 -24.57 -26.33 30.30
C GLU A 594 -25.68 -26.82 31.25
N GLU A 595 -26.84 -27.19 30.72
CA GLU A 595 -27.92 -27.81 31.51
C GLU A 595 -27.53 -29.17 32.09
N MET A 596 -26.72 -29.98 31.38
CA MET A 596 -26.25 -31.27 31.88
C MET A 596 -25.17 -31.13 32.96
N THR A 597 -24.18 -30.25 32.76
CA THR A 597 -23.11 -30.04 33.74
C THR A 597 -23.64 -29.43 35.04
N SER A 598 -24.62 -28.52 34.96
CA SER A 598 -25.31 -27.98 36.13
C SER A 598 -26.03 -29.08 36.93
N LYS A 599 -26.82 -29.94 36.27
CA LYS A 599 -27.50 -31.08 36.92
C LYS A 599 -26.53 -32.08 37.54
N GLN A 600 -25.38 -32.33 36.92
CA GLN A 600 -24.35 -33.20 37.49
C GLN A 600 -23.75 -32.57 38.76
N ALA A 601 -23.39 -31.28 38.73
CA ALA A 601 -22.85 -30.58 39.89
C ALA A 601 -23.84 -30.46 41.06
N GLU A 602 -25.15 -30.33 40.79
CA GLU A 602 -26.19 -30.45 41.81
C GLU A 602 -26.25 -31.86 42.40
N GLY A 603 -26.20 -32.90 41.56
CA GLY A 603 -26.14 -34.30 41.99
C GLY A 603 -24.97 -34.56 42.95
N GLU A 604 -23.77 -34.16 42.56
CA GLU A 604 -22.54 -34.29 43.38
C GLU A 604 -22.68 -33.58 44.74
N LYS A 605 -23.20 -32.34 44.75
CA LYS A 605 -23.48 -31.61 46.01
C LYS A 605 -24.51 -32.33 46.88
N THR A 606 -25.58 -32.87 46.31
CA THR A 606 -26.61 -33.60 47.10
C THR A 606 -26.05 -34.88 47.72
N ASN A 607 -25.19 -35.62 47.02
CA ASN A 607 -24.51 -36.78 47.56
C ASN A 607 -23.60 -36.40 48.75
N GLN A 608 -22.78 -35.36 48.58
CA GLN A 608 -21.87 -34.88 49.63
C GLN A 608 -22.63 -34.38 50.88
N ILE A 609 -23.78 -33.72 50.69
CA ILE A 609 -24.68 -33.34 51.79
C ILE A 609 -25.23 -34.57 52.52
N GLN A 610 -25.62 -35.62 51.81
CA GLN A 610 -26.11 -36.87 52.44
C GLN A 610 -25.01 -37.58 53.24
N GLU A 611 -23.78 -37.62 52.73
CA GLU A 611 -22.62 -38.19 53.46
C GLU A 611 -22.34 -37.40 54.76
N LEU A 612 -22.26 -36.07 54.68
CA LEU A 612 -22.07 -35.21 55.86
C LEU A 612 -23.21 -35.34 56.86
N GLN A 613 -24.46 -35.47 56.41
CA GLN A 613 -25.61 -35.72 57.29
C GLN A 613 -25.52 -37.10 57.97
N ALA A 614 -25.07 -38.14 57.25
CA ALA A 614 -24.85 -39.46 57.84
C ALA A 614 -23.75 -39.44 58.91
N GLU A 615 -22.66 -38.72 58.67
CA GLU A 615 -21.55 -38.55 59.61
C GLU A 615 -21.94 -37.73 60.84
N VAL A 616 -22.65 -36.61 60.67
CA VAL A 616 -23.22 -35.83 61.79
C VAL A 616 -24.17 -36.70 62.64
N ASN A 617 -25.01 -37.53 62.01
CA ASN A 617 -25.89 -38.46 62.71
C ASN A 617 -25.15 -39.64 63.37
N LYS A 618 -23.93 -39.96 62.93
CA LYS A 618 -23.04 -40.92 63.61
C LYS A 618 -22.41 -40.28 64.84
N LEU A 619 -21.79 -39.11 64.70
CA LEU A 619 -21.17 -38.34 65.78
C LEU A 619 -22.17 -37.98 66.89
N ARG A 620 -23.41 -37.63 66.54
CA ARG A 620 -24.49 -37.40 67.52
C ARG A 620 -24.83 -38.64 68.36
N ARG A 621 -24.76 -39.84 67.78
CA ARG A 621 -24.96 -41.10 68.52
C ARG A 621 -23.77 -41.40 69.42
N GLU A 622 -22.54 -41.26 68.92
CA GLU A 622 -21.32 -41.43 69.71
C GLU A 622 -21.27 -40.45 70.91
N LEU A 623 -21.70 -39.20 70.72
CA LEU A 623 -21.83 -38.20 71.79
C LEU A 623 -22.92 -38.56 72.80
N PHE A 624 -24.07 -39.06 72.34
CA PHE A 624 -25.15 -39.53 73.21
C PHE A 624 -24.70 -40.74 74.05
N ASP A 625 -24.05 -41.72 73.44
CA ASP A 625 -23.51 -42.89 74.13
C ASP A 625 -22.43 -42.49 75.16
N TYR A 626 -21.60 -41.49 74.85
CA TYR A 626 -20.64 -40.92 75.80
C TYR A 626 -21.32 -40.19 76.97
N GLN A 627 -22.38 -39.41 76.72
CA GLN A 627 -23.17 -38.75 77.76
C GLN A 627 -23.89 -39.78 78.66
N VAL A 628 -24.46 -40.84 78.07
CA VAL A 628 -25.09 -41.94 78.83
C VAL A 628 -24.06 -42.70 79.65
N ALA A 629 -22.87 -42.98 79.11
CA ALA A 629 -21.76 -43.60 79.85
C ALA A 629 -21.26 -42.70 81.00
N SER A 630 -21.19 -41.38 80.78
CA SER A 630 -20.85 -40.40 81.81
C SER A 630 -21.87 -40.37 82.95
N VAL A 631 -23.17 -40.31 82.63
CA VAL A 631 -24.24 -40.32 83.64
C VAL A 631 -24.30 -41.66 84.38
N ALA A 632 -24.08 -42.79 83.68
CA ALA A 632 -24.00 -44.10 84.30
C ALA A 632 -22.82 -44.21 85.29
N ALA A 633 -21.68 -43.59 84.98
CA ALA A 633 -20.51 -43.54 85.87
C ALA A 633 -20.70 -42.62 87.10
N MET A 634 -21.73 -41.77 87.13
CA MET A 634 -22.02 -40.84 88.24
C MET A 634 -23.19 -41.26 89.13
N SER A 635 -23.84 -42.41 88.89
CA SER A 635 -25.11 -42.78 89.54
C SER A 635 -25.00 -43.83 90.66
N ASP A 636 -23.79 -44.15 91.13
CA ASP A 636 -23.56 -45.15 92.18
C ASP A 636 -23.50 -44.55 93.59
N GLN A 637 -24.58 -43.87 94.01
CA GLN A 637 -24.93 -43.61 95.43
C GLN A 637 -26.38 -43.12 95.62
N GLN A 638 -27.13 -43.83 96.48
CA GLN A 638 -28.50 -43.58 96.96
C GLN A 638 -28.51 -43.61 98.51
N PRO A 639 -29.59 -43.21 99.24
CA PRO A 639 -30.66 -42.24 98.94
C PRO A 639 -31.12 -41.35 100.16
N ASN A 640 -32.13 -40.48 99.94
CA ASN A 640 -33.16 -40.02 100.93
C ASN A 640 -32.77 -38.94 101.98
N PRO A 641 -33.71 -38.27 102.71
CA PRO A 641 -35.11 -37.86 102.44
C PRO A 641 -35.43 -36.34 102.74
N GLN A 642 -36.73 -35.97 102.59
CA GLN A 642 -37.46 -34.82 103.18
C GLN A 642 -37.59 -33.48 102.41
N SER A 643 -38.76 -32.86 102.60
CA SER A 643 -39.28 -31.57 102.09
C SER A 643 -40.28 -31.01 103.15
N PRO A 644 -40.90 -29.82 103.03
CA PRO A 644 -40.68 -28.60 102.18
C PRO A 644 -40.21 -27.42 103.10
N PRO A 645 -40.55 -26.11 102.99
CA PRO A 645 -41.15 -25.28 101.90
C PRO A 645 -40.50 -23.87 101.64
N ALA A 646 -41.07 -23.16 100.66
CA ALA A 646 -41.28 -21.69 100.56
C ALA A 646 -40.11 -20.66 100.62
N SER A 647 -40.04 -19.88 99.54
CA SER A 647 -39.75 -18.43 99.47
C SER A 647 -38.33 -17.86 99.70
N GLN A 648 -37.85 -17.25 98.61
CA GLN A 648 -37.14 -15.97 98.50
C GLN A 648 -35.61 -15.87 98.70
N GLU A 649 -35.04 -15.16 97.71
CA GLU A 649 -33.86 -14.28 97.71
C GLU A 649 -32.44 -14.82 97.49
N GLN A 650 -31.74 -14.11 96.58
CA GLN A 650 -30.28 -13.92 96.48
C GLN A 650 -29.43 -15.13 96.01
N THR A 651 -28.47 -15.05 95.06
CA THR A 651 -28.05 -13.95 94.15
C THR A 651 -27.15 -14.51 93.02
N TYR A 652 -27.00 -13.72 91.93
CA TYR A 652 -26.03 -13.81 90.81
C TYR A 652 -26.23 -14.91 89.73
N PRO A 653 -25.96 -14.59 88.44
CA PRO A 653 -26.52 -15.31 87.30
C PRO A 653 -25.58 -16.39 86.71
N PRO A 654 -26.12 -17.41 86.03
CA PRO A 654 -25.38 -18.36 85.23
C PRO A 654 -25.16 -17.86 83.79
N ASP A 655 -24.10 -18.35 83.16
CA ASP A 655 -23.71 -17.96 81.80
C ASP A 655 -24.42 -18.81 80.72
N SER A 656 -24.73 -18.15 79.61
CA SER A 656 -24.85 -18.71 78.25
C SER A 656 -25.67 -20.00 78.02
N HIS A 657 -26.97 -19.84 77.71
CA HIS A 657 -27.58 -20.44 76.51
C HIS A 657 -28.98 -19.84 76.28
N PHE A 658 -29.18 -19.11 75.18
CA PHE A 658 -30.52 -18.93 74.60
C PHE A 658 -30.47 -18.71 73.08
N TYR A 659 -31.58 -19.01 72.43
CA TYR A 659 -31.76 -19.05 70.98
C TYR A 659 -32.58 -17.83 70.50
N GLU A 660 -32.29 -17.36 69.29
CA GLU A 660 -33.13 -16.54 68.40
C GLU A 660 -33.53 -15.08 68.74
N SER A 661 -33.36 -14.25 67.69
CA SER A 661 -34.17 -13.10 67.26
C SER A 661 -34.26 -11.84 68.12
N ILE A 662 -34.08 -10.67 67.46
CA ILE A 662 -35.17 -9.70 67.18
C ILE A 662 -34.62 -8.51 66.36
N ASP A 663 -35.42 -8.04 65.39
CA ASP A 663 -35.24 -6.76 64.68
C ASP A 663 -35.39 -5.54 65.61
N ASP A 664 -34.94 -4.36 65.17
CA ASP A 664 -35.22 -3.04 65.77
C ASP A 664 -34.68 -2.77 67.21
N LEU A 665 -33.67 -1.88 67.33
CA LEU A 665 -33.92 -0.46 67.68
C LEU A 665 -32.63 0.36 67.93
N THR A 666 -32.32 1.23 66.96
CA THR A 666 -31.95 2.66 67.12
C THR A 666 -30.88 3.17 68.11
N ALA A 667 -29.95 3.93 67.53
CA ALA A 667 -29.25 5.14 68.05
C ALA A 667 -28.17 4.93 69.16
N ASN A 668 -26.91 5.34 68.95
CA ASN A 668 -26.51 6.67 68.44
C ASN A 668 -25.28 6.63 67.50
N PRO A 669 -25.04 7.67 66.68
CA PRO A 669 -24.14 7.61 65.55
C PRO A 669 -22.73 8.13 65.85
N ALA A 670 -21.71 7.41 65.39
CA ALA A 670 -20.52 8.04 64.84
C ALA A 670 -20.80 8.26 63.34
N GLU A 671 -20.52 9.46 62.83
CA GLU A 671 -20.77 9.84 61.44
C GLU A 671 -19.85 9.05 60.50
N VAL A 672 -20.32 7.89 60.03
CA VAL A 672 -19.73 7.23 58.86
C VAL A 672 -20.15 8.05 57.65
N GLU A 673 -19.23 8.87 57.16
CA GLU A 673 -19.46 9.71 56.00
C GLU A 673 -19.77 8.83 54.78
N ILE A 674 -21.02 8.85 54.32
CA ILE A 674 -21.47 8.09 53.15
C ILE A 674 -21.21 8.93 51.92
N ARG A 675 -20.20 8.54 51.16
CA ARG A 675 -19.83 9.19 49.90
C ARG A 675 -20.55 8.52 48.74
N VAL A 676 -20.82 9.27 47.68
CA VAL A 676 -21.63 8.81 46.54
C VAL A 676 -20.93 9.17 45.26
N CYS A 677 -20.72 8.18 44.38
CA CYS A 677 -20.11 8.41 43.07
C CYS A 677 -21.03 9.27 42.19
N ARG A 678 -20.49 10.32 41.57
CA ARG A 678 -21.26 11.23 40.71
C ARG A 678 -21.72 10.59 39.39
N HIS A 679 -21.15 9.44 39.00
CA HIS A 679 -21.39 8.77 37.72
C HIS A 679 -22.37 7.59 37.84
N CYS A 680 -22.11 6.62 38.73
CA CYS A 680 -22.98 5.45 38.93
C CYS A 680 -24.01 5.61 40.07
N GLN A 681 -23.90 6.65 40.91
CA GLN A 681 -24.74 6.90 42.10
C GLN A 681 -24.64 5.82 43.20
N GLU A 682 -23.67 4.91 43.13
CA GLU A 682 -23.39 3.96 44.20
C GLU A 682 -22.90 4.66 45.48
N ARG A 683 -23.26 4.10 46.63
CA ARG A 683 -23.04 4.68 47.96
C ARG A 683 -21.99 3.89 48.72
N PHE A 684 -20.91 4.55 49.09
CA PHE A 684 -19.76 3.96 49.75
C PHE A 684 -19.64 4.52 51.18
N PRO A 685 -20.02 3.74 52.21
CA PRO A 685 -19.88 4.14 53.60
C PRO A 685 -18.41 4.00 54.05
N GLY A 686 -17.76 5.12 54.42
CA GLY A 686 -16.46 5.10 55.09
C GLY A 686 -15.22 4.98 54.21
N ILE A 687 -15.32 5.25 52.90
CA ILE A 687 -14.15 5.42 52.02
C ILE A 687 -13.60 6.85 52.10
N SER A 688 -12.32 7.03 51.76
CA SER A 688 -11.66 8.34 51.64
C SER A 688 -12.01 9.07 50.33
N GLU A 689 -11.67 10.37 50.25
CA GLU A 689 -11.81 11.16 49.01
C GLU A 689 -10.98 10.55 47.87
N ASP A 690 -9.73 10.16 48.14
CA ASP A 690 -8.81 9.58 47.15
C ASP A 690 -9.33 8.23 46.59
N GLU A 691 -10.02 7.43 47.42
CA GLU A 691 -10.66 6.18 46.99
C GLU A 691 -11.93 6.43 46.15
N LEU A 692 -12.69 7.48 46.48
CA LEU A 692 -13.83 7.92 45.66
C LEU A 692 -13.36 8.46 44.31
N GLU A 693 -12.30 9.28 44.27
CA GLU A 693 -11.74 9.81 43.03
C GLU A 693 -11.18 8.70 42.12
N GLN A 694 -10.55 7.66 42.69
CA GLN A 694 -10.10 6.50 41.90
C GLN A 694 -11.26 5.71 41.28
N HIS A 695 -12.36 5.54 42.03
CA HIS A 695 -13.57 4.92 41.49
C HIS A 695 -14.22 5.82 40.40
N GLU A 696 -14.31 7.13 40.63
CA GLU A 696 -14.84 8.08 39.63
C GLU A 696 -13.99 8.14 38.35
N GLN A 697 -12.66 7.99 38.46
CA GLN A 697 -11.74 7.87 37.32
C GLN A 697 -11.80 6.51 36.59
N SER A 698 -12.43 5.49 37.19
CA SER A 698 -12.61 4.18 36.53
C SER A 698 -13.74 4.16 35.51
N HIS A 699 -14.64 5.16 35.55
CA HIS A 699 -15.76 5.28 34.63
C HIS A 699 -15.34 5.85 33.26
N LYS A 700 -15.83 5.23 32.18
CA LYS A 700 -15.64 5.72 30.80
C LYS A 700 -16.66 6.82 30.48
N VAL A 701 -16.39 8.04 30.96
CA VAL A 701 -17.29 9.19 30.80
C VAL A 701 -16.92 10.01 29.58
N CYS A 702 -17.86 10.22 28.65
CA CYS A 702 -17.63 11.09 27.50
C CYS A 702 -17.57 12.57 27.95
N PRO A 703 -16.52 13.33 27.62
CA PRO A 703 -16.34 14.71 28.09
C PRO A 703 -17.34 15.72 27.48
N PHE A 704 -17.98 15.37 26.36
CA PHE A 704 -18.89 16.25 25.63
C PHE A 704 -20.36 16.04 26.01
N CYS A 705 -20.81 14.78 26.14
CA CYS A 705 -22.21 14.44 26.45
C CYS A 705 -22.46 13.99 27.90
N THR A 706 -21.40 13.79 28.70
CA THR A 706 -21.43 13.32 30.11
C THR A 706 -22.06 11.94 30.36
N LEU A 707 -22.31 11.16 29.29
CA LEU A 707 -22.75 9.76 29.40
C LEU A 707 -21.59 8.83 29.81
N VAL A 708 -21.95 7.76 30.51
CA VAL A 708 -21.04 6.73 31.05
C VAL A 708 -21.14 5.47 30.18
N PHE A 709 -20.00 4.89 29.80
CA PHE A 709 -19.89 3.81 28.81
C PHE A 709 -19.03 2.62 29.29
N ASP A 710 -19.14 2.24 30.56
CA ASP A 710 -18.22 1.27 31.18
C ASP A 710 -18.25 -0.11 30.52
N ASP A 711 -19.44 -0.56 30.08
CA ASP A 711 -19.65 -1.84 29.39
C ASP A 711 -19.17 -1.86 27.92
N TRP A 712 -18.69 -0.73 27.39
CA TRP A 712 -18.36 -0.59 25.96
C TRP A 712 -16.89 -0.87 25.66
N GLU A 713 -16.63 -1.50 24.51
CA GLU A 713 -15.26 -1.71 24.02
C GLU A 713 -14.56 -0.37 23.77
N GLN A 714 -13.25 -0.32 24.04
CA GLN A 714 -12.47 0.92 24.02
C GLN A 714 -12.59 1.69 22.70
N GLN A 715 -12.56 0.97 21.57
CA GLN A 715 -12.72 1.53 20.23
C GLN A 715 -14.06 2.26 20.07
N THR A 716 -15.17 1.64 20.51
CA THR A 716 -16.52 2.21 20.37
C THR A 716 -16.75 3.44 21.27
N PHE A 717 -16.05 3.53 22.40
CA PHE A 717 -16.05 4.73 23.23
C PHE A 717 -15.27 5.87 22.55
N GLU A 718 -14.11 5.58 21.97
CA GLU A 718 -13.31 6.57 21.23
C GLU A 718 -14.07 7.10 20.01
N ASP A 719 -14.68 6.22 19.20
CA ASP A 719 -15.53 6.60 18.07
C ASP A 719 -16.72 7.50 18.52
N HIS A 720 -17.33 7.22 19.68
CA HIS A 720 -18.38 8.07 20.25
C HIS A 720 -17.86 9.45 20.65
N VAL A 721 -16.65 9.54 21.22
CA VAL A 721 -16.05 10.82 21.63
C VAL A 721 -15.68 11.67 20.41
N TYR A 722 -15.08 11.07 19.37
CA TYR A 722 -14.79 11.77 18.11
C TYR A 722 -16.05 12.23 17.38
N GLY A 723 -17.16 11.51 17.51
CA GLY A 723 -18.46 11.91 16.95
C GLY A 723 -19.09 13.21 17.52
N HIS A 724 -18.45 13.87 18.50
CA HIS A 724 -18.82 15.23 18.95
C HIS A 724 -17.92 16.33 18.39
N GLU A 725 -16.90 16.01 17.59
CA GLU A 725 -15.98 17.00 16.99
C GLU A 725 -16.40 17.48 15.57
N ASP A 726 -17.48 16.92 15.00
CA ASP A 726 -18.08 17.28 13.69
C ASP A 726 -19.34 18.19 13.78
#